data_AF-A0A972BHJ3-F1
#
_entry.id   AF-A0A972BHJ3-F1
#
_cell.length_a   1.000
_cell.length_b   1.000
_cell.length_c   1.000
_cell.angle_alpha   90.00
_cell.angle_beta   90.00
_cell.angle_gamma   90.00
#
_symmetry.space_group_name_H-M   'P 1'
#
loop_
_entity.id
_entity.type
_entity.pdbx_description
1 polymer ?
#
loop_
_entity_poly.entity_id
_entity_poly.type
_entity_poly.pdbx_seq_one_letter_code
_entity_poly.pdbx_strand_id
1 'polypeptide(L)'
;MINGCDERSLVETMMKNLLSTWKKSAPVHLGMLLIVVLLCLQISLSPSVLAATTVSGKISGNVRWVPEKSPYIVSGDIVVAPGATLTIASGTEVRFRRYHTSHPYTNRGVLRVLGTLKVEGTQDKPVYFGLFEEGGIGDWGGIWVDGYWGGKVIMEYAEVEFAQRGIYVSGGSPIVKNSRFSANFSGIHLERTDNFLLERNVTSGNDYGIYLDTSQGTVTKNSIISNSWGIYSFLSQGAAVTHNAVKSNTFGIVIDGGRGDVIEYNDFSIRQPNDYAVYLIEGKPDRISYNNFFYDPEITAQPGQVFWYIWNEDNAGDVNASHNWWDTVNPAVIEAYIMDRRDRSYLGLVNYLPFAQKPISGTADDISAPVVSINNLPPFSPTAGEDQTKPLLAVTYSLSETVKALYAQVRDIHGLMGPKGEVLWSQEWREGVLLRDGQHTWSWNGSLQNGEVLANGEYQIEMTAEDIEIKGLLSNTARTRLIIDTIPPALNIDFPSQDYRLHDNSIRVEGRVQDQNLVGGMVLVRARDLGENVRADLDGEDWQAVIPRLREGPNILEVSAYDGAGNKAVETRTVFYEPVIDLKVVTPTNSASQVIRGTVRAAFADEVGKVEIAVNGKSYPTALELGEFQTLEPVLLKLGDNDITAIAYTVSGAVFGRVTAVIEYDPLYNITVSNQFTQGLQMVSVPMMPFDDDPTVIFGPSLARWGSLEDGTPGYTYSSQGLERVTPYRGYWWKPDIPQRVTVTGKAYDPSKGFQFPLEPGWNQIGCPFLQPVQWEKVKFAADQGRSLSWEEAVKEGWLSRSLWTYREGGYIPANTLEPWSGYWILARRPLQVIIPPEAVTADDGFLSAAKGIGSSVISPVGARPWGAKGSSGYGAAGIDMGRGTSPGVSWSLQLSAACGESQDRYNYLGVAPGAKPGFDPSYDLEKPPPAEGPILWLGGIRAGDGFVKAQAGRGQDNVTAAALSGTALAADYRSLAEPLIWDIFIENNTAASDAGEVTLSWVGNWDAGAWKLTLTEPGENSARGTGTEMLLPSFGSISFSLAPGEVKHLQIQAVSKGGNLSLQGVLPYPNPWNMSGPLKLGYTINQPAVVEARIYDVTGRLVRVLPAGTKPAGRHYFLWDGRNGRGRTAANGLYFYQVTARPVGGGKTVKAQGRLAILR
;
A
#
# COMPACT_ATOMS: atom_id res chain seq x y z
N MET A 1 21.88 43.68 53.12
CA MET A 1 22.15 43.91 54.56
C MET A 1 21.36 42.87 55.35
N ILE A 2 22.07 42.07 56.17
CA ILE A 2 21.64 41.38 57.42
C ILE A 2 20.51 40.32 57.27
N ASN A 3 20.81 39.01 57.26
CA ASN A 3 21.09 38.05 58.37
C ASN A 3 19.90 37.67 59.30
N GLY A 4 19.45 36.40 59.20
CA GLY A 4 19.54 35.38 60.27
C GLY A 4 18.37 35.18 61.26
N CYS A 5 17.86 33.95 61.36
CA CYS A 5 17.46 33.31 62.63
C CYS A 5 17.33 31.76 62.51
N ASP A 6 17.58 31.06 63.62
CA ASP A 6 18.09 29.68 63.77
C ASP A 6 17.11 28.78 64.58
N GLU A 7 16.90 27.52 64.15
CA GLU A 7 15.89 26.55 64.66
C GLU A 7 16.47 25.46 65.60
N ARG A 8 17.40 25.80 66.49
CA ARG A 8 18.02 24.81 67.41
C ARG A 8 17.35 24.60 68.78
N SER A 9 16.29 25.33 69.14
CA SER A 9 15.76 25.31 70.53
C SER A 9 14.55 24.41 70.80
N LEU A 10 13.87 23.86 69.78
CA LEU A 10 12.64 23.08 69.97
C LEU A 10 12.88 21.58 70.20
N VAL A 11 13.98 21.02 69.69
CA VAL A 11 14.27 19.57 69.77
C VAL A 11 14.77 19.14 71.16
N GLU A 12 15.50 20.00 71.88
CA GLU A 12 16.02 19.67 73.22
C GLU A 12 14.94 19.56 74.31
N THR A 13 13.77 20.18 74.11
CA THR A 13 12.69 20.18 75.12
C THR A 13 11.83 18.92 75.05
N MET A 14 11.70 18.28 73.87
CA MET A 14 10.93 17.04 73.71
C MET A 14 11.66 15.78 74.23
N MET A 15 12.98 15.70 74.10
CA MET A 15 13.75 14.52 74.55
C MET A 15 13.77 14.33 76.07
N LYS A 16 13.63 15.41 76.86
CA LYS A 16 13.66 15.34 78.33
C LYS A 16 12.38 14.76 78.94
N ASN A 17 11.23 14.89 78.26
CA ASN A 17 9.95 14.36 78.76
C ASN A 17 9.74 12.86 78.49
N LEU A 18 10.48 12.26 77.54
CA LEU A 18 10.39 10.83 77.24
C LEU A 18 11.29 9.96 78.13
N LEU A 19 12.32 10.55 78.75
CA LEU A 19 13.28 9.83 79.60
C LEU A 19 12.82 9.63 81.06
N SER A 20 11.69 10.23 81.50
CA SER A 20 11.22 10.13 82.90
C SER A 20 10.23 9.00 83.18
N THR A 21 9.72 8.29 82.17
CA THR A 21 8.67 7.28 82.34
C THR A 21 9.14 5.81 82.28
N TRP A 22 10.43 5.55 82.02
CA TRP A 22 10.93 4.20 81.71
C TRP A 22 11.64 3.45 82.86
N LYS A 23 11.54 3.91 84.11
CA LYS A 23 12.06 3.16 85.28
C LYS A 23 10.97 2.88 86.30
N LYS A 24 10.26 1.75 86.14
CA LYS A 24 9.84 0.82 87.22
C LYS A 24 9.07 -0.38 86.63
N SER A 25 9.35 -1.57 87.22
CA SER A 25 8.72 -2.89 87.08
C SER A 25 9.01 -3.78 85.85
N ALA A 26 9.87 -4.80 86.07
CA ALA A 26 9.75 -6.15 85.52
C ALA A 26 8.77 -6.98 86.42
N PRO A 27 8.24 -8.18 86.05
CA PRO A 27 8.69 -9.10 85.00
C PRO A 27 7.54 -9.76 84.18
N VAL A 28 7.37 -9.38 82.92
CA VAL A 28 6.68 -10.21 81.88
C VAL A 28 7.56 -10.35 80.62
N HIS A 29 8.70 -9.65 80.57
CA HIS A 29 9.49 -9.53 79.35
C HIS A 29 10.57 -10.59 79.13
N LEU A 30 10.85 -11.51 80.07
CA LEU A 30 11.96 -12.45 79.86
C LEU A 30 11.67 -13.55 78.82
N GLY A 31 10.41 -14.00 78.70
CA GLY A 31 9.99 -14.93 77.63
C GLY A 31 9.91 -14.27 76.25
N MET A 32 9.49 -13.00 76.22
CA MET A 32 9.43 -12.22 74.98
C MET A 32 10.82 -11.75 74.53
N LEU A 33 11.76 -11.50 75.45
CA LEU A 33 13.15 -11.15 75.13
C LEU A 33 13.91 -12.34 74.53
N LEU A 34 13.66 -13.59 74.95
CA LEU A 34 14.32 -14.75 74.32
C LEU A 34 13.80 -15.00 72.90
N ILE A 35 12.50 -14.79 72.66
CA ILE A 35 11.87 -14.88 71.33
C ILE A 35 12.29 -13.71 70.45
N VAL A 36 12.38 -12.48 70.99
CA VAL A 36 12.86 -11.30 70.25
C VAL A 36 14.36 -11.37 70.02
N VAL A 37 15.18 -11.96 70.90
CA VAL A 37 16.62 -12.15 70.65
C VAL A 37 16.85 -13.29 69.63
N LEU A 38 16.03 -14.34 69.61
CA LEU A 38 16.07 -15.36 68.54
C LEU A 38 15.52 -14.83 67.20
N LEU A 39 14.49 -13.97 67.20
CA LEU A 39 14.05 -13.25 66.00
C LEU A 39 15.07 -12.18 65.55
N CYS A 40 15.72 -11.47 66.47
CA CYS A 40 16.75 -10.47 66.15
C CYS A 40 18.08 -11.11 65.75
N LEU A 41 18.40 -12.34 66.19
CA LEU A 41 19.54 -13.09 65.65
C LEU A 41 19.24 -13.71 64.27
N GLN A 42 17.97 -13.92 63.90
CA GLN A 42 17.59 -14.24 62.50
C GLN A 42 17.41 -13.00 61.61
N ILE A 43 17.43 -11.78 62.16
CA ILE A 43 17.44 -10.50 61.40
C ILE A 43 18.86 -9.90 61.37
N SER A 44 19.88 -10.75 61.22
CA SER A 44 21.26 -10.33 60.88
C SER A 44 21.87 -11.13 59.73
N LEU A 45 21.02 -11.66 58.86
CA LEU A 45 21.36 -11.93 57.47
C LEU A 45 20.61 -10.89 56.64
N SER A 46 21.18 -9.71 56.52
CA SER A 46 20.83 -8.80 55.43
C SER A 46 20.92 -9.61 54.13
N PRO A 47 19.90 -9.63 53.25
CA PRO A 47 20.18 -9.97 51.87
C PRO A 47 21.24 -8.96 51.41
N SER A 48 22.40 -9.45 51.02
CA SER A 48 23.44 -8.64 50.41
C SER A 48 22.80 -7.89 49.25
N VAL A 49 22.56 -6.59 49.43
CA VAL A 49 22.29 -5.68 48.33
C VAL A 49 23.57 -5.69 47.51
N LEU A 50 23.57 -6.41 46.38
CA LEU A 50 24.70 -6.39 45.46
C LEU A 50 24.79 -4.97 44.91
N ALA A 51 25.89 -4.29 45.23
CA ALA A 51 26.13 -2.92 44.77
C ALA A 51 26.40 -2.93 43.26
N ALA A 52 25.64 -2.13 42.50
CA ALA A 52 25.92 -1.90 41.08
C ALA A 52 27.33 -1.33 40.89
N THR A 53 28.04 -1.79 39.85
CA THR A 53 29.42 -1.39 39.59
C THR A 53 29.47 -0.41 38.43
N THR A 54 29.71 0.87 38.68
CA THR A 54 29.90 1.85 37.60
C THR A 54 31.28 1.68 36.94
N VAL A 55 31.31 1.62 35.61
CA VAL A 55 32.52 1.43 34.79
C VAL A 55 32.56 2.41 33.63
N SER A 56 33.76 2.88 33.28
CA SER A 56 34.03 3.70 32.09
C SER A 56 35.54 3.72 31.80
N GLY A 57 35.92 4.19 30.62
CA GLY A 57 37.32 4.43 30.26
C GLY A 57 38.09 3.18 29.82
N LYS A 58 39.42 3.20 29.98
CA LYS A 58 40.32 2.23 29.34
C LYS A 58 40.62 1.02 30.22
N ILE A 59 40.40 -0.19 29.69
CA ILE A 59 40.85 -1.46 30.25
C ILE A 59 42.20 -1.83 29.61
N SER A 60 43.29 -1.76 30.39
CA SER A 60 44.67 -1.93 29.89
C SER A 60 45.30 -3.29 30.20
N GLY A 61 44.58 -4.18 30.89
CA GLY A 61 45.06 -5.52 31.26
C GLY A 61 43.92 -6.54 31.26
N ASN A 62 44.18 -7.74 31.77
CA ASN A 62 43.16 -8.80 31.83
C ASN A 62 42.17 -8.52 32.97
N VAL A 63 40.92 -8.23 32.63
CA VAL A 63 39.83 -7.92 33.56
C VAL A 63 38.72 -8.94 33.39
N ARG A 64 38.17 -9.42 34.51
CA ARG A 64 37.01 -10.31 34.53
C ARG A 64 35.83 -9.62 35.23
N TRP A 65 34.73 -9.49 34.52
CA TRP A 65 33.44 -9.08 35.08
C TRP A 65 32.64 -10.32 35.48
N VAL A 66 32.06 -10.25 36.68
CA VAL A 66 31.41 -11.36 37.39
C VAL A 66 30.03 -10.94 37.90
N PRO A 67 29.07 -11.88 37.99
CA PRO A 67 27.68 -11.58 38.32
C PRO A 67 27.48 -10.96 39.70
N GLU A 68 28.37 -11.21 40.66
CA GLU A 68 28.33 -10.66 42.02
C GLU A 68 28.58 -9.14 42.07
N LYS A 69 28.91 -8.54 40.95
CA LYS A 69 29.14 -7.09 40.79
C LYS A 69 28.18 -6.47 39.76
N SER A 70 27.24 -7.28 39.24
CA SER A 70 26.18 -6.82 38.37
C SER A 70 25.18 -5.93 39.12
N PRO A 71 24.50 -5.00 38.42
CA PRO A 71 24.78 -4.62 37.04
C PRO A 71 26.04 -3.76 36.94
N TYR A 72 26.81 -3.95 35.86
CA TYR A 72 27.89 -3.06 35.47
C TYR A 72 27.30 -1.87 34.70
N ILE A 73 27.26 -0.69 35.33
CA ILE A 73 26.68 0.51 34.73
C ILE A 73 27.77 1.22 33.93
N VAL A 74 27.67 1.17 32.61
CA VAL A 74 28.58 1.85 31.69
C VAL A 74 28.16 3.32 31.58
N SER A 75 28.89 4.20 32.27
CA SER A 75 28.60 5.64 32.33
C SER A 75 29.37 6.48 31.30
N GLY A 76 30.16 5.83 30.45
CA GLY A 76 30.92 6.41 29.35
C GLY A 76 31.67 5.32 28.58
N ASP A 77 32.21 5.65 27.41
CA ASP A 77 32.85 4.68 26.52
C ASP A 77 33.89 3.82 27.24
N ILE A 78 33.89 2.54 26.94
CA ILE A 78 34.88 1.58 27.44
C ILE A 78 35.78 1.18 26.30
N VAL A 79 37.10 1.22 26.52
CA VAL A 79 38.09 0.79 25.53
C VAL A 79 38.93 -0.34 26.09
N VAL A 80 38.78 -1.56 25.56
CA VAL A 80 39.69 -2.67 25.82
C VAL A 80 40.92 -2.48 24.94
N ALA A 81 42.05 -2.13 25.56
CA ALA A 81 43.28 -1.77 24.88
C ALA A 81 43.91 -2.95 24.10
N PRO A 82 44.79 -2.70 23.11
CA PRO A 82 45.54 -3.76 22.45
C PRO A 82 46.29 -4.64 23.47
N GLY A 83 46.17 -5.96 23.34
CA GLY A 83 46.78 -6.94 24.24
C GLY A 83 46.05 -7.16 25.58
N ALA A 84 45.04 -6.34 25.91
CA ALA A 84 44.19 -6.55 27.08
C ALA A 84 43.04 -7.52 26.77
N THR A 85 42.55 -8.22 27.80
CA THR A 85 41.37 -9.10 27.68
C THR A 85 40.28 -8.66 28.65
N LEU A 86 39.07 -8.42 28.16
CA LEU A 86 37.87 -8.33 28.99
C LEU A 86 37.12 -9.66 28.89
N THR A 87 36.93 -10.33 30.03
CA THR A 87 36.09 -11.54 30.12
C THR A 87 34.85 -11.25 30.94
N ILE A 88 33.67 -11.59 30.41
CA ILE A 88 32.38 -11.35 31.06
C ILE A 88 31.75 -12.71 31.34
N ALA A 89 31.60 -13.04 32.62
CA ALA A 89 31.14 -14.35 33.08
C ALA A 89 29.61 -14.48 33.04
N SER A 90 29.11 -15.71 32.93
CA SER A 90 27.68 -16.05 32.96
C SER A 90 26.87 -15.34 34.06
N GLY A 91 25.67 -14.85 33.70
CA GLY A 91 24.77 -14.12 34.59
C GLY A 91 25.21 -12.69 34.89
N THR A 92 26.26 -12.20 34.23
CA THR A 92 26.68 -10.80 34.37
C THR A 92 25.77 -9.90 33.53
N GLU A 93 25.32 -8.78 34.11
CA GLU A 93 24.58 -7.74 33.39
C GLU A 93 25.48 -6.54 33.15
N VAL A 94 25.55 -6.10 31.90
CA VAL A 94 26.27 -4.89 31.46
C VAL A 94 25.25 -3.93 30.89
N ARG A 95 25.06 -2.80 31.58
CA ARG A 95 23.99 -1.86 31.28
C ARG A 95 24.55 -0.50 30.93
N PHE A 96 24.22 0.00 29.74
CA PHE A 96 24.72 1.27 29.21
C PHE A 96 23.78 2.41 29.58
N ARG A 97 24.32 3.52 30.07
CA ARG A 97 23.53 4.75 30.17
C ARG A 97 23.12 5.22 28.78
N ARG A 98 21.92 5.77 28.71
CA ARG A 98 21.37 6.31 27.48
C ARG A 98 22.19 7.50 27.01
N TYR A 99 22.43 7.58 25.71
CA TYR A 99 22.97 8.78 25.08
C TYR A 99 21.96 9.32 24.07
N HIS A 100 21.25 10.38 24.46
CA HIS A 100 20.34 11.09 23.57
C HIS A 100 21.12 11.71 22.41
N THR A 101 20.85 11.27 21.18
CA THR A 101 21.39 11.92 20.00
C THR A 101 20.31 11.96 18.91
N SER A 102 20.17 13.12 18.27
CA SER A 102 19.26 13.32 17.12
C SER A 102 19.82 12.79 15.80
N HIS A 103 21.00 12.15 15.83
CA HIS A 103 21.71 11.66 14.65
C HIS A 103 21.87 10.14 14.77
N PRO A 104 21.36 9.33 13.83
CA PRO A 104 21.81 7.94 13.74
C PRO A 104 23.34 7.92 13.54
N TYR A 105 24.04 6.92 14.08
CA TYR A 105 25.51 6.70 13.97
C TYR A 105 26.39 7.48 14.95
N THR A 106 26.09 7.42 16.26
CA THR A 106 26.98 8.01 17.26
C THR A 106 27.92 6.99 17.88
N ASN A 107 29.19 7.36 18.03
CA ASN A 107 30.22 6.50 18.63
C ASN A 107 30.24 6.59 20.17
N ARG A 108 29.11 6.93 20.81
CA ARG A 108 29.01 7.16 22.25
C ARG A 108 28.22 6.06 22.95
N GLY A 109 28.61 5.72 24.17
CA GLY A 109 28.06 4.58 24.90
C GLY A 109 28.53 3.25 24.32
N VAL A 110 29.78 3.20 23.83
CA VAL A 110 30.33 2.03 23.11
C VAL A 110 31.26 1.22 24.00
N LEU A 111 31.17 -0.12 23.93
CA LEU A 111 32.23 -1.03 24.35
C LEU A 111 33.15 -1.30 23.16
N ARG A 112 34.25 -0.55 23.08
CA ARG A 112 35.23 -0.63 22.01
C ARG A 112 36.37 -1.59 22.37
N VAL A 113 36.67 -2.54 21.49
CA VAL A 113 37.59 -3.66 21.73
C VAL A 113 38.71 -3.63 20.70
N LEU A 114 39.86 -3.12 21.11
CA LEU A 114 41.14 -3.22 20.38
C LEU A 114 41.95 -4.46 20.82
N GLY A 115 41.60 -5.04 21.98
CA GLY A 115 42.21 -6.24 22.55
C GLY A 115 41.37 -7.50 22.31
N THR A 116 40.99 -8.21 23.37
CA THR A 116 40.13 -9.41 23.28
C THR A 116 38.90 -9.27 24.18
N LEU A 117 37.72 -9.54 23.62
CA LEU A 117 36.48 -9.72 24.36
C LEU A 117 36.12 -11.20 24.42
N LYS A 118 35.88 -11.71 25.62
CA LYS A 118 35.33 -13.06 25.86
C LYS A 118 34.03 -12.95 26.63
N VAL A 119 32.94 -13.45 26.06
CA VAL A 119 31.65 -13.55 26.74
C VAL A 119 31.35 -15.02 26.98
N GLU A 120 31.32 -15.41 28.25
CA GLU A 120 31.23 -16.80 28.72
C GLU A 120 29.88 -17.03 29.42
N GLY A 121 28.78 -16.74 28.71
CA GLY A 121 27.43 -17.00 29.18
C GLY A 121 27.11 -18.49 29.23
N THR A 122 25.97 -18.83 29.82
CA THR A 122 25.37 -20.18 29.71
C THR A 122 23.88 -20.07 29.40
N GLN A 123 23.26 -21.16 28.94
CA GLN A 123 21.83 -21.22 28.64
C GLN A 123 20.94 -20.78 29.81
N ASP A 124 21.29 -21.15 31.04
CA ASP A 124 20.54 -20.78 32.25
C ASP A 124 20.88 -19.39 32.78
N LYS A 125 22.06 -18.87 32.45
CA LYS A 125 22.61 -17.60 32.95
C LYS A 125 23.32 -16.86 31.81
N PRO A 126 22.56 -16.33 30.83
CA PRO A 126 23.17 -15.56 29.75
C PRO A 126 23.86 -14.30 30.30
N VAL A 127 24.76 -13.73 29.50
CA VAL A 127 25.29 -12.38 29.75
C VAL A 127 24.38 -11.37 29.08
N TYR A 128 23.87 -10.41 29.83
CA TYR A 128 22.96 -9.40 29.31
C TYR A 128 23.71 -8.11 28.96
N PHE A 129 23.47 -7.57 27.77
CA PHE A 129 23.86 -6.24 27.33
C PHE A 129 22.62 -5.45 26.92
N GLY A 130 22.41 -4.30 27.55
CA GLY A 130 21.28 -3.45 27.23
C GLY A 130 21.43 -2.09 27.90
N LEU A 131 20.33 -1.36 27.98
CA LEU A 131 20.35 -0.06 28.63
C LEU A 131 20.19 -0.18 30.16
N PHE A 132 20.81 0.74 30.89
CA PHE A 132 20.65 0.90 32.32
C PHE A 132 19.35 1.63 32.65
N GLU A 133 19.13 2.72 31.92
CA GLU A 133 17.86 3.43 31.84
C GLU A 133 16.99 2.77 30.76
N GLU A 134 15.72 3.10 30.68
CA GLU A 134 14.93 2.71 29.52
C GLU A 134 15.37 3.51 28.27
N GLY A 135 15.06 2.98 27.09
CA GLY A 135 15.32 3.65 25.82
C GLY A 135 14.82 2.81 24.64
N GLY A 136 14.97 3.35 23.44
CA GLY A 136 14.60 2.70 22.18
C GLY A 136 15.82 2.19 21.41
N ILE A 137 15.53 1.61 20.25
CA ILE A 137 16.54 1.11 19.33
C ILE A 137 17.56 2.20 19.00
N GLY A 138 18.84 1.96 19.29
CA GLY A 138 19.93 2.87 18.94
C GLY A 138 20.36 3.83 20.05
N ASP A 139 19.73 3.77 21.23
CA ASP A 139 20.04 4.66 22.37
C ASP A 139 21.39 4.38 23.06
N TRP A 140 22.09 3.32 22.62
CA TRP A 140 23.52 3.10 22.90
C TRP A 140 24.26 2.54 21.67
N GLY A 141 25.55 2.85 21.55
CA GLY A 141 26.32 2.59 20.33
C GLY A 141 26.68 1.12 20.05
N GLY A 142 26.63 0.24 21.06
CA GLY A 142 26.86 -1.19 20.88
C GLY A 142 28.26 -1.71 21.26
N ILE A 143 28.55 -2.96 20.87
CA ILE A 143 29.85 -3.62 21.08
C ILE A 143 30.68 -3.54 19.79
N TRP A 144 31.81 -2.85 19.82
CA TRP A 144 32.63 -2.59 18.64
C TRP A 144 33.97 -3.30 18.75
N VAL A 145 34.26 -4.22 17.84
CA VAL A 145 35.50 -5.01 17.82
C VAL A 145 36.31 -4.59 16.60
N ASP A 146 37.40 -3.88 16.85
CA ASP A 146 38.29 -3.37 15.81
C ASP A 146 39.38 -4.40 15.47
N GLY A 147 39.00 -5.42 14.70
CA GLY A 147 39.89 -6.51 14.26
C GLY A 147 41.08 -6.05 13.42
N TYR A 148 40.96 -4.99 12.62
CA TYR A 148 42.11 -4.36 11.93
C TYR A 148 43.23 -3.92 12.86
N TRP A 149 42.88 -3.60 14.11
CA TRP A 149 43.78 -3.12 15.14
C TRP A 149 44.12 -4.22 16.16
N GLY A 150 43.80 -5.49 15.84
CA GLY A 150 44.08 -6.66 16.68
C GLY A 150 42.93 -7.09 17.59
N GLY A 151 41.77 -6.44 17.48
CA GLY A 151 40.53 -6.79 18.18
C GLY A 151 40.10 -8.23 17.91
N LYS A 152 39.65 -8.94 18.96
CA LYS A 152 39.14 -10.32 18.86
C LYS A 152 37.90 -10.48 19.72
N VAL A 153 36.97 -11.32 19.28
CA VAL A 153 35.78 -11.67 20.04
C VAL A 153 35.47 -13.16 19.97
N ILE A 154 35.18 -13.73 21.14
CA ILE A 154 34.52 -15.02 21.30
C ILE A 154 33.33 -14.77 22.23
N MET A 155 32.12 -14.96 21.71
CA MET A 155 30.88 -14.67 22.43
C MET A 155 29.96 -15.88 22.41
N GLU A 156 29.53 -16.30 23.59
CA GLU A 156 28.59 -17.39 23.75
C GLU A 156 27.52 -17.06 24.81
N TYR A 157 26.25 -17.38 24.51
CA TYR A 157 25.09 -17.12 25.39
C TYR A 157 25.01 -15.66 25.89
N ALA A 158 25.05 -14.71 24.95
CA ALA A 158 24.80 -13.30 25.22
C ALA A 158 23.38 -12.90 24.77
N GLU A 159 22.78 -11.94 25.45
CA GLU A 159 21.55 -11.24 25.03
C GLU A 159 21.88 -9.77 24.83
N VAL A 160 21.61 -9.22 23.65
CA VAL A 160 21.95 -7.84 23.28
C VAL A 160 20.75 -7.13 22.69
N GLU A 161 20.35 -6.03 23.33
CA GLU A 161 19.09 -5.33 23.02
C GLU A 161 19.26 -3.81 22.90
N PHE A 162 18.39 -3.19 22.09
CA PHE A 162 18.25 -1.73 21.90
C PHE A 162 19.53 -0.99 21.46
N ALA A 163 20.53 -1.73 20.95
CA ALA A 163 21.76 -1.14 20.47
C ALA A 163 21.60 -0.59 19.06
N GLN A 164 22.44 0.36 18.70
CA GLN A 164 22.58 0.73 17.29
C GLN A 164 23.22 -0.42 16.49
N ARG A 165 24.27 -1.02 17.02
CA ARG A 165 24.89 -2.24 16.48
C ARG A 165 25.13 -3.19 17.63
N GLY A 166 24.31 -4.23 17.78
CA GLY A 166 24.43 -5.18 18.88
C GLY A 166 25.88 -5.66 19.03
N ILE A 167 26.45 -6.13 17.92
CA ILE A 167 27.89 -6.24 17.75
C ILE A 167 28.33 -5.80 16.36
N TYR A 168 29.38 -4.99 16.30
CA TYR A 168 30.09 -4.60 15.09
C TYR A 168 31.52 -5.13 15.14
N VAL A 169 31.97 -5.84 14.10
CA VAL A 169 33.32 -6.37 13.99
C VAL A 169 33.94 -5.96 12.67
N SER A 170 35.11 -5.31 12.69
CA SER A 170 35.86 -4.90 11.50
C SER A 170 37.15 -5.71 11.34
N GLY A 171 37.25 -6.58 10.34
CA GLY A 171 38.38 -7.49 10.18
C GLY A 171 38.43 -8.65 11.19
N GLY A 172 39.30 -9.62 10.93
CA GLY A 172 39.52 -10.78 11.82
C GLY A 172 38.48 -11.90 11.66
N SER A 173 38.46 -12.84 12.62
CA SER A 173 37.66 -14.08 12.57
C SER A 173 36.78 -14.24 13.81
N PRO A 174 35.68 -13.48 13.93
CA PRO A 174 34.81 -13.50 15.10
C PRO A 174 34.07 -14.83 15.25
N ILE A 175 33.88 -15.26 16.49
CA ILE A 175 33.05 -16.42 16.86
C ILE A 175 31.91 -15.93 17.74
N VAL A 176 30.68 -16.00 17.25
CA VAL A 176 29.46 -15.63 17.98
C VAL A 176 28.49 -16.80 17.94
N LYS A 177 28.17 -17.34 19.12
CA LYS A 177 27.38 -18.56 19.25
C LYS A 177 26.27 -18.43 20.27
N ASN A 178 25.17 -19.16 20.07
CA ASN A 178 24.12 -19.35 21.08
C ASN A 178 23.59 -18.03 21.69
N SER A 179 23.66 -16.92 20.94
CA SER A 179 23.39 -15.57 21.47
C SER A 179 22.17 -14.94 20.79
N ARG A 180 21.50 -14.02 21.47
CA ARG A 180 20.30 -13.33 21.01
C ARG A 180 20.57 -11.85 20.78
N PHE A 181 20.14 -11.34 19.63
CA PHE A 181 20.19 -9.93 19.25
C PHE A 181 18.78 -9.48 18.87
N SER A 182 18.13 -8.71 19.76
CA SER A 182 16.74 -8.29 19.59
C SER A 182 16.59 -6.78 19.60
N ALA A 183 15.69 -6.24 18.77
CA ALA A 183 15.37 -4.80 18.75
C ALA A 183 16.61 -3.89 18.63
N ASN A 184 17.59 -4.29 17.82
CA ASN A 184 18.75 -3.46 17.48
C ASN A 184 18.55 -2.85 16.09
N PHE A 185 19.24 -1.76 15.78
CA PHE A 185 19.25 -1.28 14.39
C PHE A 185 20.00 -2.30 13.51
N SER A 186 21.16 -2.79 13.96
CA SER A 186 21.78 -4.00 13.42
C SER A 186 22.10 -4.97 14.56
N GLY A 187 21.71 -6.24 14.44
CA GLY A 187 22.03 -7.28 15.41
C GLY A 187 23.53 -7.62 15.38
N ILE A 188 23.96 -8.25 14.28
CA ILE A 188 25.37 -8.62 14.04
C ILE A 188 25.84 -7.94 12.76
N HIS A 189 26.84 -7.08 12.85
CA HIS A 189 27.45 -6.41 11.70
C HIS A 189 28.91 -6.81 11.57
N LEU A 190 29.27 -7.45 10.45
CA LEU A 190 30.63 -7.84 10.12
C LEU A 190 31.11 -7.06 8.90
N GLU A 191 32.27 -6.42 9.02
CA GLU A 191 32.91 -5.69 7.92
C GLU A 191 34.29 -6.27 7.63
N ARG A 192 34.50 -6.73 6.38
CA ARG A 192 35.77 -7.23 5.86
C ARG A 192 36.42 -8.29 6.77
N THR A 193 35.59 -9.18 7.32
CA THR A 193 36.00 -10.28 8.20
C THR A 193 36.24 -11.56 7.41
N ASP A 194 37.12 -12.43 7.91
CA ASP A 194 37.46 -13.72 7.28
C ASP A 194 37.27 -14.86 8.28
N ASN A 195 36.81 -16.02 7.81
CA ASN A 195 36.57 -17.22 8.64
C ASN A 195 35.71 -16.93 9.88
N PHE A 196 34.73 -16.03 9.79
CA PHE A 196 33.78 -15.83 10.88
C PHE A 196 32.90 -17.07 11.07
N LEU A 197 32.42 -17.27 12.30
CA LEU A 197 31.42 -18.30 12.61
C LEU A 197 30.28 -17.70 13.43
N LEU A 198 29.10 -17.62 12.81
CA LEU A 198 27.84 -17.27 13.45
C LEU A 198 26.99 -18.54 13.57
N GLU A 199 26.91 -19.12 14.77
CA GLU A 199 26.23 -20.41 14.98
C GLU A 199 25.15 -20.35 16.08
N ARG A 200 23.94 -20.85 15.81
CA ARG A 200 22.85 -20.94 16.82
C ARG A 200 22.47 -19.60 17.47
N ASN A 201 22.64 -18.50 16.76
CA ASN A 201 22.19 -17.20 17.23
C ASN A 201 20.74 -16.93 16.84
N VAL A 202 20.10 -16.03 17.57
CA VAL A 202 18.75 -15.53 17.28
C VAL A 202 18.84 -14.05 16.95
N THR A 203 18.36 -13.64 15.79
CA THR A 203 18.23 -12.23 15.43
C THR A 203 16.77 -11.92 15.15
N SER A 204 16.14 -11.07 15.96
CA SER A 204 14.70 -10.78 15.84
C SER A 204 14.30 -9.33 16.08
N GLY A 205 13.36 -8.82 15.29
CA GLY A 205 12.86 -7.45 15.47
C GLY A 205 13.92 -6.37 15.24
N ASN A 206 15.02 -6.70 14.55
CA ASN A 206 16.05 -5.73 14.18
C ASN A 206 15.72 -5.12 12.82
N ASP A 207 16.30 -3.95 12.51
CA ASP A 207 16.24 -3.46 11.12
C ASP A 207 17.12 -4.36 10.23
N TYR A 208 18.35 -4.64 10.66
CA TYR A 208 19.23 -5.65 10.06
C TYR A 208 19.53 -6.76 11.08
N GLY A 209 19.12 -8.00 10.83
CA GLY A 209 19.49 -9.15 11.66
C GLY A 209 20.99 -9.40 11.61
N ILE A 210 21.50 -9.70 10.41
CA ILE A 210 22.91 -9.91 10.12
C ILE A 210 23.31 -9.04 8.92
N TYR A 211 24.32 -8.20 9.08
CA TYR A 211 24.91 -7.39 8.02
C TYR A 211 26.32 -7.91 7.73
N LEU A 212 26.60 -8.31 6.50
CA LEU A 212 27.91 -8.78 6.04
C LEU A 212 28.43 -7.83 4.96
N ASP A 213 29.37 -6.95 5.29
CA ASP A 213 30.11 -6.13 4.32
C ASP A 213 31.41 -6.83 3.95
N THR A 214 31.60 -7.18 2.68
CA THR A 214 32.85 -7.72 2.12
C THR A 214 33.46 -8.84 2.98
N SER A 215 32.62 -9.67 3.59
CA SER A 215 33.05 -10.65 4.61
C SER A 215 32.91 -12.09 4.11
N GLN A 216 33.75 -12.99 4.63
CA GLN A 216 33.75 -14.42 4.30
C GLN A 216 33.71 -15.28 5.57
N GLY A 217 32.85 -16.28 5.60
CA GLY A 217 32.68 -17.15 6.78
C GLY A 217 31.43 -18.02 6.71
N THR A 218 30.95 -18.46 7.86
CA THR A 218 29.78 -19.35 7.98
C THR A 218 28.70 -18.77 8.87
N VAL A 219 27.48 -18.70 8.34
CA VAL A 219 26.24 -18.42 9.08
C VAL A 219 25.45 -19.72 9.13
N THR A 220 25.36 -20.36 10.29
CA THR A 220 24.70 -21.66 10.41
C THR A 220 23.85 -21.89 11.65
N LYS A 221 22.74 -22.62 11.53
CA LYS A 221 21.85 -22.98 12.67
C LYS A 221 21.25 -21.78 13.38
N ASN A 222 21.22 -20.60 12.74
CA ASN A 222 20.66 -19.39 13.34
C ASN A 222 19.16 -19.29 13.05
N SER A 223 18.43 -18.61 13.94
CA SER A 223 17.04 -18.23 13.76
C SER A 223 16.96 -16.73 13.49
N ILE A 224 16.66 -16.37 12.25
CA ILE A 224 16.65 -15.00 11.74
C ILE A 224 15.21 -14.65 11.38
N ILE A 225 14.54 -13.93 12.28
CA ILE A 225 13.07 -13.87 12.30
C ILE A 225 12.58 -12.43 12.42
N SER A 226 11.59 -12.00 11.62
CA SER A 226 10.93 -10.69 11.81
C SER A 226 11.89 -9.50 11.85
N ASN A 227 12.92 -9.52 11.02
CA ASN A 227 13.76 -8.35 10.77
C ASN A 227 13.30 -7.68 9.47
N SER A 228 13.55 -6.38 9.31
CA SER A 228 13.36 -5.75 7.99
C SER A 228 14.27 -6.42 6.96
N TRP A 229 15.53 -6.62 7.33
CA TRP A 229 16.55 -7.34 6.57
C TRP A 229 17.11 -8.47 7.43
N GLY A 230 16.85 -9.72 7.09
CA GLY A 230 17.34 -10.90 7.81
C GLY A 230 18.85 -11.01 7.71
N ILE A 231 19.36 -11.32 6.51
CA ILE A 231 20.79 -11.27 6.18
C ILE A 231 20.96 -10.30 5.01
N TYR A 232 21.71 -9.22 5.21
CA TYR A 232 22.13 -8.33 4.12
C TYR A 232 23.61 -8.54 3.84
N SER A 233 23.92 -9.07 2.67
CA SER A 233 25.27 -9.44 2.21
C SER A 233 25.73 -8.47 1.13
N PHE A 234 26.53 -7.48 1.51
CA PHE A 234 27.05 -6.44 0.64
C PHE A 234 28.48 -6.77 0.20
N LEU A 235 28.72 -6.87 -1.12
CA LEU A 235 30.01 -7.15 -1.73
C LEU A 235 30.73 -8.39 -1.14
N SER A 236 29.95 -9.36 -0.63
CA SER A 236 30.49 -10.60 -0.05
C SER A 236 31.40 -11.34 -1.02
N GLN A 237 32.42 -12.01 -0.45
CA GLN A 237 33.40 -12.81 -1.18
C GLN A 237 33.18 -14.33 -1.02
N GLY A 238 32.02 -14.75 -0.51
CA GLY A 238 31.62 -16.15 -0.45
C GLY A 238 31.34 -16.67 0.96
N ALA A 239 30.29 -16.14 1.58
CA ALA A 239 29.75 -16.65 2.83
C ALA A 239 28.93 -17.93 2.60
N ALA A 240 29.11 -18.90 3.50
CA ALA A 240 28.27 -20.09 3.56
C ALA A 240 27.10 -19.84 4.51
N VAL A 241 25.91 -19.64 3.96
CA VAL A 241 24.66 -19.48 4.71
C VAL A 241 23.92 -20.80 4.68
N THR A 242 24.03 -21.58 5.76
CA THR A 242 23.49 -22.96 5.77
C THR A 242 22.77 -23.37 7.04
N HIS A 243 21.71 -24.17 6.95
CA HIS A 243 20.99 -24.66 8.13
C HIS A 243 20.37 -23.54 8.98
N ASN A 244 19.92 -22.42 8.39
CA ASN A 244 19.28 -21.33 9.15
C ASN A 244 17.76 -21.33 8.94
N ALA A 245 17.01 -20.92 9.96
CA ALA A 245 15.60 -20.58 9.86
C ALA A 245 15.49 -19.09 9.54
N VAL A 246 15.22 -18.74 8.29
CA VAL A 246 15.09 -17.35 7.80
C VAL A 246 13.62 -17.06 7.51
N LYS A 247 12.91 -16.59 8.54
CA LYS A 247 11.45 -16.68 8.59
C LYS A 247 10.82 -15.32 8.82
N SER A 248 9.78 -14.97 8.05
CA SER A 248 8.98 -13.77 8.28
C SER A 248 9.79 -12.46 8.36
N ASN A 249 10.88 -12.35 7.59
CA ASN A 249 11.59 -11.10 7.38
C ASN A 249 11.03 -10.41 6.14
N THR A 250 11.07 -9.08 6.06
CA THR A 250 10.68 -8.38 4.83
C THR A 250 11.64 -8.74 3.69
N PHE A 251 12.94 -8.79 3.99
CA PHE A 251 13.94 -9.38 3.11
C PHE A 251 14.70 -10.47 3.88
N GLY A 252 14.57 -11.73 3.48
CA GLY A 252 15.22 -12.87 4.12
C GLY A 252 16.73 -12.85 3.96
N ILE A 253 17.23 -13.08 2.76
CA ILE A 253 18.65 -12.97 2.39
C ILE A 253 18.77 -12.04 1.19
N VAL A 254 19.60 -11.01 1.32
CA VAL A 254 19.92 -10.08 0.24
C VAL A 254 21.37 -10.21 -0.14
N ILE A 255 21.65 -10.39 -1.43
CA ILE A 255 23.01 -10.37 -1.97
C ILE A 255 23.14 -9.15 -2.87
N ASP A 256 23.92 -8.17 -2.42
CA ASP A 256 24.17 -6.91 -3.10
C ASP A 256 25.62 -6.84 -3.60
N GLY A 257 25.83 -7.04 -4.90
CA GLY A 257 27.13 -7.04 -5.59
C GLY A 257 28.10 -8.19 -5.23
N GLY A 258 27.77 -9.00 -4.21
CA GLY A 258 28.59 -10.14 -3.74
C GLY A 258 28.67 -11.32 -4.72
N ARG A 259 29.72 -12.14 -4.61
CA ARG A 259 29.92 -13.35 -5.43
C ARG A 259 30.41 -14.53 -4.60
N GLY A 260 30.01 -15.73 -4.98
CA GLY A 260 30.51 -16.98 -4.37
C GLY A 260 29.77 -17.41 -3.10
N ASP A 261 28.71 -16.71 -2.71
CA ASP A 261 27.88 -17.11 -1.56
C ASP A 261 27.20 -18.45 -1.84
N VAL A 262 27.10 -19.30 -0.81
CA VAL A 262 26.45 -20.61 -0.87
C VAL A 262 25.27 -20.60 0.09
N ILE A 263 24.05 -20.76 -0.43
CA ILE A 263 22.81 -20.75 0.34
C ILE A 263 22.18 -22.15 0.27
N GLU A 264 22.35 -22.96 1.33
CA GLU A 264 21.88 -24.35 1.34
C GLU A 264 21.32 -24.83 2.67
N TYR A 265 20.35 -25.76 2.65
CA TYR A 265 19.75 -26.33 3.86
C TYR A 265 19.06 -25.31 4.78
N ASN A 266 18.63 -24.15 4.25
CA ASN A 266 17.89 -23.16 5.03
C ASN A 266 16.37 -23.35 4.86
N ASP A 267 15.62 -22.92 5.86
CA ASP A 267 14.17 -22.90 5.86
C ASP A 267 13.66 -21.47 5.77
N PHE A 268 12.82 -21.20 4.76
CA PHE A 268 12.30 -19.87 4.47
C PHE A 268 10.78 -19.81 4.62
N SER A 269 10.29 -18.67 5.09
CA SER A 269 8.88 -18.30 5.07
C SER A 269 8.76 -16.79 4.88
N ILE A 270 7.68 -16.38 4.21
CA ILE A 270 7.31 -14.98 3.99
C ILE A 270 5.86 -14.78 4.42
N ARG A 271 5.48 -13.58 4.85
CA ARG A 271 4.17 -13.33 5.49
C ARG A 271 3.32 -12.28 4.80
N GLN A 272 3.94 -11.35 4.10
CA GLN A 272 3.26 -10.22 3.48
C GLN A 272 3.62 -10.09 1.99
N PRO A 273 2.74 -9.47 1.18
CA PRO A 273 3.10 -9.10 -0.18
C PRO A 273 4.34 -8.20 -0.18
N ASN A 274 5.26 -8.44 -1.11
CA ASN A 274 6.58 -7.81 -1.17
C ASN A 274 7.55 -8.20 -0.04
N ASP A 275 7.28 -9.27 0.70
CA ASP A 275 8.34 -9.98 1.41
C ASP A 275 9.13 -10.85 0.41
N TYR A 276 10.43 -10.97 0.64
CA TYR A 276 11.34 -11.74 -0.21
C TYR A 276 12.13 -12.75 0.62
N ALA A 277 12.21 -14.01 0.18
CA ALA A 277 13.09 -14.96 0.86
C ALA A 277 14.55 -14.76 0.45
N VAL A 278 14.81 -14.60 -0.85
CA VAL A 278 16.12 -14.24 -1.41
C VAL A 278 15.98 -13.13 -2.44
N TYR A 279 16.72 -12.04 -2.26
CA TYR A 279 16.71 -10.87 -3.13
C TYR A 279 18.12 -10.57 -3.65
N LEU A 280 18.30 -10.54 -4.97
CA LEU A 280 19.62 -10.39 -5.59
C LEU A 280 19.73 -9.04 -6.30
N ILE A 281 20.70 -8.22 -5.89
CA ILE A 281 21.00 -6.88 -6.44
C ILE A 281 22.43 -6.91 -6.96
N GLU A 282 22.63 -7.07 -8.28
CA GLU A 282 23.99 -7.16 -8.87
C GLU A 282 24.89 -8.31 -8.32
N GLY A 283 24.36 -9.14 -7.43
CA GLY A 283 25.06 -10.19 -6.71
C GLY A 283 24.78 -11.57 -7.28
N LYS A 284 25.80 -12.41 -7.38
CA LYS A 284 25.71 -13.74 -7.99
C LYS A 284 26.18 -14.83 -7.03
N PRO A 285 25.29 -15.44 -6.24
CA PRO A 285 25.64 -16.59 -5.42
C PRO A 285 26.06 -17.78 -6.30
N ASP A 286 26.93 -18.64 -5.76
CA ASP A 286 27.36 -19.86 -6.45
C ASP A 286 26.18 -20.83 -6.64
N ARG A 287 25.31 -20.94 -5.62
CA ARG A 287 24.05 -21.69 -5.67
C ARG A 287 23.12 -21.35 -4.51
N ILE A 288 21.83 -21.53 -4.78
CA ILE A 288 20.74 -21.52 -3.81
C ILE A 288 20.09 -22.90 -3.89
N SER A 289 20.61 -23.91 -3.19
CA SER A 289 20.22 -25.31 -3.40
C SER A 289 19.92 -26.05 -2.10
N TYR A 290 19.05 -27.06 -2.15
CA TYR A 290 18.69 -27.86 -0.96
C TYR A 290 18.06 -27.05 0.19
N ASN A 291 17.32 -25.98 -0.12
CA ASN A 291 16.54 -25.21 0.86
C ASN A 291 15.06 -25.60 0.84
N ASN A 292 14.33 -25.30 1.91
CA ASN A 292 12.88 -25.39 1.97
C ASN A 292 12.26 -23.99 1.93
N PHE A 293 11.31 -23.77 1.02
CA PHE A 293 10.49 -22.56 0.97
C PHE A 293 9.05 -22.94 1.30
N PHE A 294 8.55 -22.51 2.46
CA PHE A 294 7.22 -22.89 2.99
C PHE A 294 6.17 -21.80 2.76
N TYR A 295 5.06 -22.15 2.11
CA TYR A 295 3.97 -21.21 1.85
C TYR A 295 3.10 -20.97 3.09
N ASP A 296 2.59 -19.74 3.25
CA ASP A 296 1.46 -19.50 4.14
C ASP A 296 0.13 -19.79 3.39
N PRO A 297 -0.75 -20.67 3.90
CA PRO A 297 -2.05 -20.93 3.28
C PRO A 297 -2.93 -19.67 3.12
N GLU A 298 -2.79 -18.66 3.98
CA GLU A 298 -3.52 -17.38 3.87
C GLU A 298 -3.04 -16.55 2.67
N ILE A 299 -1.77 -16.66 2.31
CA ILE A 299 -1.20 -16.07 1.08
C ILE A 299 -1.87 -16.71 -0.15
N THR A 300 -2.09 -18.02 -0.13
CA THR A 300 -2.74 -18.73 -1.26
C THR A 300 -4.24 -18.45 -1.40
N ALA A 301 -4.88 -17.87 -0.38
CA ALA A 301 -6.29 -17.49 -0.39
C ALA A 301 -6.55 -16.12 -1.04
N GLN A 302 -5.50 -15.32 -1.30
CA GLN A 302 -5.58 -14.00 -1.95
C GLN A 302 -4.80 -13.98 -3.28
N PRO A 303 -5.27 -14.70 -4.32
CA PRO A 303 -4.53 -14.93 -5.57
C PRO A 303 -4.22 -13.67 -6.42
N GLY A 304 -4.63 -12.47 -5.99
CA GLY A 304 -4.30 -11.19 -6.63
C GLY A 304 -3.08 -10.48 -6.04
N GLN A 305 -2.50 -11.00 -4.95
CA GLN A 305 -1.29 -10.44 -4.34
C GLN A 305 -0.04 -11.18 -4.85
N VAL A 306 1.04 -10.42 -5.04
CA VAL A 306 2.27 -10.90 -5.65
C VAL A 306 3.33 -11.12 -4.56
N PHE A 307 3.90 -12.31 -4.51
CA PHE A 307 4.92 -12.70 -3.54
C PHE A 307 6.10 -13.29 -4.31
N TRP A 308 7.33 -12.96 -3.90
CA TRP A 308 8.53 -13.41 -4.61
C TRP A 308 9.50 -14.06 -3.64
N TYR A 309 9.61 -15.38 -3.70
CA TYR A 309 10.60 -16.10 -2.91
C TYR A 309 12.01 -15.82 -3.42
N ILE A 310 12.20 -15.80 -4.74
CA ILE A 310 13.47 -15.37 -5.34
C ILE A 310 13.19 -14.23 -6.30
N TRP A 311 13.88 -13.12 -6.11
CA TRP A 311 13.90 -12.01 -7.06
C TRP A 311 15.31 -11.78 -7.58
N ASN A 312 15.48 -11.89 -8.90
CA ASN A 312 16.78 -11.82 -9.55
C ASN A 312 16.88 -10.59 -10.47
N GLU A 313 17.48 -9.49 -10.00
CA GLU A 313 17.68 -8.28 -10.81
C GLU A 313 18.59 -8.54 -12.04
N ASP A 314 18.42 -7.76 -13.12
CA ASP A 314 19.16 -7.87 -14.42
C ASP A 314 20.67 -8.10 -14.23
N ASN A 315 21.27 -7.33 -13.33
CA ASN A 315 22.71 -7.29 -13.11
C ASN A 315 23.28 -8.49 -12.33
N ALA A 316 22.45 -9.33 -11.71
CA ALA A 316 22.91 -10.54 -11.01
C ALA A 316 23.21 -11.70 -11.98
N GLY A 317 22.63 -11.67 -13.19
CA GLY A 317 22.79 -12.70 -14.21
C GLY A 317 22.08 -14.02 -13.87
N ASP A 318 22.42 -15.10 -14.58
CA ASP A 318 21.73 -16.39 -14.37
C ASP A 318 22.22 -17.09 -13.10
N VAL A 319 21.27 -17.56 -12.29
CA VAL A 319 21.49 -18.14 -10.95
C VAL A 319 21.02 -19.59 -10.91
N ASN A 320 21.74 -20.43 -10.17
CA ASN A 320 21.37 -21.82 -9.91
C ASN A 320 20.54 -21.92 -8.63
N ALA A 321 19.25 -22.27 -8.76
CA ALA A 321 18.32 -22.48 -7.67
C ALA A 321 17.78 -23.93 -7.63
N SER A 322 18.54 -24.89 -8.16
CA SER A 322 18.10 -26.28 -8.28
C SER A 322 18.09 -27.00 -6.93
N HIS A 323 17.34 -28.10 -6.85
CA HIS A 323 17.23 -29.02 -5.73
C HIS A 323 16.59 -28.43 -4.46
N ASN A 324 15.94 -27.27 -4.54
CA ASN A 324 15.11 -26.76 -3.45
C ASN A 324 13.75 -27.46 -3.40
N TRP A 325 13.18 -27.53 -2.20
CA TRP A 325 11.77 -27.83 -1.99
C TRP A 325 11.00 -26.52 -1.91
N TRP A 326 9.89 -26.45 -2.65
CA TRP A 326 9.09 -25.24 -2.80
C TRP A 326 7.70 -25.42 -2.19
N ASP A 327 7.51 -26.32 -1.23
CA ASP A 327 6.19 -26.60 -0.61
C ASP A 327 5.07 -27.03 -1.59
N THR A 328 5.45 -27.30 -2.84
CA THR A 328 4.62 -27.86 -3.89
C THR A 328 5.49 -28.56 -4.93
N VAL A 329 4.88 -29.47 -5.69
CA VAL A 329 5.48 -30.10 -6.88
C VAL A 329 4.91 -29.56 -8.18
N ASN A 330 4.02 -28.56 -8.12
CA ASN A 330 3.41 -27.96 -9.31
C ASN A 330 4.33 -26.86 -9.90
N PRO A 331 4.95 -27.08 -11.08
CA PRO A 331 5.90 -26.12 -11.64
C PRO A 331 5.30 -24.74 -11.89
N ALA A 332 4.01 -24.65 -12.22
CA ALA A 332 3.35 -23.37 -12.46
C ALA A 332 3.24 -22.51 -11.20
N VAL A 333 3.09 -23.16 -10.03
CA VAL A 333 3.06 -22.48 -8.73
C VAL A 333 4.48 -22.06 -8.34
N ILE A 334 5.46 -22.95 -8.52
CA ILE A 334 6.88 -22.65 -8.26
C ILE A 334 7.34 -21.44 -9.09
N GLU A 335 7.05 -21.43 -10.39
CA GLU A 335 7.42 -20.33 -11.29
C GLU A 335 6.81 -18.99 -10.87
N ALA A 336 5.56 -18.98 -10.41
CA ALA A 336 4.87 -17.75 -10.02
C ALA A 336 5.50 -17.03 -8.81
N TYR A 337 6.40 -17.70 -8.09
CA TYR A 337 7.10 -17.19 -6.91
C TYR A 337 8.56 -16.81 -7.18
N ILE A 338 8.99 -16.93 -8.44
CA ILE A 338 10.33 -16.58 -8.88
C ILE A 338 10.17 -15.41 -9.85
N MET A 339 10.78 -14.26 -9.56
CA MET A 339 10.86 -13.14 -10.51
C MET A 339 12.19 -13.25 -11.24
N ASP A 340 12.13 -13.69 -12.50
CA ASP A 340 13.31 -13.90 -13.33
C ASP A 340 13.10 -13.46 -14.80
N ARG A 341 14.04 -13.86 -15.68
CA ARG A 341 13.99 -13.56 -17.11
C ARG A 341 12.68 -13.93 -17.80
N ARG A 342 11.94 -14.95 -17.32
CA ARG A 342 10.68 -15.43 -17.90
C ARG A 342 9.52 -14.47 -17.61
N ASP A 343 9.56 -13.75 -16.50
CA ASP A 343 8.59 -12.71 -16.16
C ASP A 343 8.96 -11.38 -16.81
N ARG A 344 10.25 -11.03 -16.80
CA ARG A 344 10.79 -9.81 -17.38
C ARG A 344 12.07 -10.10 -18.12
N SER A 345 12.07 -9.89 -19.43
CA SER A 345 13.17 -10.32 -20.33
C SER A 345 14.55 -9.73 -20.03
N TYR A 346 14.62 -8.64 -19.26
CA TYR A 346 15.87 -8.02 -18.84
C TYR A 346 16.43 -8.66 -17.57
N LEU A 347 15.67 -9.42 -16.78
CA LEU A 347 16.19 -10.06 -15.58
C LEU A 347 17.14 -11.25 -15.86
N GLY A 348 17.92 -11.64 -14.85
CA GLY A 348 18.69 -12.89 -14.86
C GLY A 348 17.79 -14.12 -14.72
N LEU A 349 18.12 -15.25 -15.35
CA LEU A 349 17.31 -16.47 -15.25
C LEU A 349 17.58 -17.21 -13.92
N VAL A 350 16.53 -17.67 -13.25
CA VAL A 350 16.63 -18.53 -12.07
C VAL A 350 16.37 -19.98 -12.48
N ASN A 351 17.42 -20.80 -12.42
CA ASN A 351 17.35 -22.22 -12.79
C ASN A 351 16.95 -23.07 -11.59
N TYR A 352 15.65 -23.26 -11.37
CA TYR A 352 15.12 -24.06 -10.25
C TYR A 352 14.97 -25.56 -10.55
N LEU A 353 15.21 -25.99 -11.79
CA LEU A 353 15.13 -27.39 -12.20
C LEU A 353 16.48 -28.11 -12.12
N PRO A 354 16.54 -29.38 -11.64
CA PRO A 354 15.42 -30.12 -11.04
C PRO A 354 15.05 -29.55 -9.65
N PHE A 355 13.78 -29.63 -9.24
CA PHE A 355 13.35 -29.28 -7.87
C PHE A 355 13.05 -30.55 -7.05
N ALA A 356 13.14 -30.44 -5.71
CA ALA A 356 12.91 -31.56 -4.80
C ALA A 356 11.43 -32.01 -4.80
N GLN A 357 11.19 -33.28 -4.50
CA GLN A 357 9.83 -33.87 -4.51
C GLN A 357 9.18 -33.96 -3.13
N LYS A 358 9.93 -33.61 -2.08
CA LYS A 358 9.50 -33.59 -0.69
C LYS A 358 10.39 -32.58 0.07
N PRO A 359 9.99 -32.14 1.27
CA PRO A 359 10.83 -31.32 2.13
C PRO A 359 12.25 -31.88 2.27
N ILE A 360 13.23 -31.00 2.17
CA ILE A 360 14.64 -31.28 2.45
C ILE A 360 14.78 -31.54 3.94
N SER A 361 15.34 -32.69 4.29
CA SER A 361 15.61 -33.05 5.68
C SER A 361 16.96 -32.50 6.16
N GLY A 362 17.09 -32.30 7.46
CA GLY A 362 18.31 -31.82 8.10
C GLY A 362 18.52 -30.33 7.92
N THR A 363 17.45 -29.57 7.71
CA THR A 363 17.45 -28.10 7.75
C THR A 363 17.38 -27.58 9.19
N ALA A 364 17.08 -26.31 9.41
CA ALA A 364 17.09 -25.72 10.74
C ALA A 364 15.92 -26.20 11.61
N ASP A 365 14.71 -26.26 11.06
CA ASP A 365 13.50 -26.79 11.73
C ASP A 365 13.76 -28.20 12.27
N ASP A 366 14.19 -29.11 11.39
CA ASP A 366 14.36 -30.54 11.69
C ASP A 366 15.28 -30.87 12.89
N ILE A 367 16.17 -29.95 13.26
CA ILE A 367 17.26 -30.22 14.21
C ILE A 367 17.32 -29.23 15.37
N SER A 368 16.41 -28.24 15.44
CA SER A 368 16.37 -27.25 16.51
C SER A 368 14.99 -27.20 17.18
N ALA A 369 14.94 -26.72 18.42
CA ALA A 369 13.68 -26.46 19.09
C ALA A 369 13.15 -25.08 18.63
N PRO A 370 11.83 -24.83 18.74
CA PRO A 370 11.27 -23.52 18.43
C PRO A 370 11.96 -22.42 19.21
N VAL A 371 12.00 -21.23 18.65
CA VAL A 371 12.55 -20.03 19.27
C VAL A 371 11.44 -19.02 19.44
N VAL A 372 11.23 -18.60 20.68
CA VAL A 372 10.45 -17.41 21.03
C VAL A 372 11.42 -16.26 21.26
N SER A 373 11.06 -15.06 20.80
CA SER A 373 11.76 -13.82 21.12
C SER A 373 10.76 -12.75 21.50
N ILE A 374 10.96 -12.03 22.61
CA ILE A 374 10.12 -10.89 22.97
C ILE A 374 10.80 -9.65 22.39
N ASN A 375 10.11 -8.93 21.51
CA ASN A 375 10.73 -7.88 20.70
C ASN A 375 10.60 -6.50 21.34
N ASN A 376 9.45 -6.20 21.95
CA ASN A 376 9.21 -4.92 22.61
C ASN A 376 8.24 -5.10 23.79
N LEU A 377 8.59 -4.48 24.92
CA LEU A 377 7.76 -4.43 26.11
C LEU A 377 7.99 -3.10 26.84
N PRO A 378 7.14 -2.08 26.64
CA PRO A 378 7.29 -0.81 27.35
C PRO A 378 6.85 -0.94 28.81
N PRO A 379 7.20 0.04 29.67
CA PRO A 379 6.56 0.21 30.96
C PRO A 379 5.04 0.31 30.82
N PHE A 380 4.33 -0.08 31.86
CA PHE A 380 2.89 -0.22 31.77
C PHE A 380 2.19 0.24 33.05
N SER A 381 1.19 1.10 32.86
CA SER A 381 0.25 1.50 33.91
C SER A 381 -1.04 0.68 33.79
N PRO A 382 -1.34 -0.26 34.70
CA PRO A 382 -2.59 -1.03 34.67
C PRO A 382 -3.81 -0.25 35.18
N THR A 383 -3.61 1.00 35.61
CA THR A 383 -4.68 1.87 36.12
C THR A 383 -5.47 2.53 34.99
N ALA A 384 -6.77 2.69 35.20
CA ALA A 384 -7.64 3.32 34.20
C ALA A 384 -7.31 4.80 34.01
N GLY A 385 -7.34 5.26 32.76
CA GLY A 385 -7.15 6.67 32.42
C GLY A 385 -8.34 7.56 32.83
N GLU A 386 -8.28 8.85 32.50
CA GLU A 386 -9.36 9.82 32.76
C GLU A 386 -10.72 9.39 32.17
N ASP A 387 -10.73 8.59 31.11
CA ASP A 387 -11.92 8.06 30.45
C ASP A 387 -12.47 6.76 31.08
N GLN A 388 -11.90 6.32 32.21
CA GLN A 388 -12.22 5.08 32.91
C GLN A 388 -11.92 3.79 32.13
N THR A 389 -11.18 3.86 31.03
CA THR A 389 -10.72 2.67 30.30
C THR A 389 -9.35 2.24 30.83
N LYS A 390 -9.15 0.92 31.01
CA LYS A 390 -7.83 0.38 31.32
C LYS A 390 -7.01 0.30 30.04
N PRO A 391 -5.78 0.83 30.01
CA PRO A 391 -4.89 0.66 28.87
C PRO A 391 -4.52 -0.82 28.68
N LEU A 392 -4.11 -1.17 27.46
CA LEU A 392 -3.67 -2.51 27.11
C LEU A 392 -2.17 -2.51 26.85
N LEU A 393 -1.42 -3.30 27.62
CA LEU A 393 -0.04 -3.63 27.34
C LEU A 393 0.02 -4.50 26.09
N ALA A 394 0.57 -3.96 25.02
CA ALA A 394 0.87 -4.72 23.81
C ALA A 394 2.24 -5.38 23.97
N VAL A 395 2.25 -6.71 24.00
CA VAL A 395 3.48 -7.51 24.03
C VAL A 395 3.70 -8.05 22.63
N THR A 396 4.78 -7.59 21.98
CA THR A 396 5.16 -8.06 20.65
C THR A 396 6.26 -9.11 20.77
N TYR A 397 6.08 -10.23 20.10
CA TYR A 397 7.01 -11.36 20.13
C TYR A 397 7.15 -12.00 18.74
N SER A 398 8.21 -12.76 18.53
CA SER A 398 8.45 -13.52 17.30
C SER A 398 8.63 -15.00 17.59
N LEU A 399 8.16 -15.83 16.65
CA LEU A 399 8.30 -17.29 16.64
C LEU A 399 9.14 -17.74 15.43
N SER A 400 10.12 -18.64 15.62
CA SER A 400 10.91 -19.18 14.50
C SER A 400 10.12 -20.07 13.56
N GLU A 401 9.12 -20.76 14.09
CA GLU A 401 8.37 -21.80 13.41
C GLU A 401 6.92 -21.79 13.91
N THR A 402 6.06 -22.56 13.26
CA THR A 402 4.68 -22.74 13.71
C THR A 402 4.68 -23.66 14.92
N VAL A 403 4.04 -23.24 16.01
CA VAL A 403 4.11 -23.94 17.30
C VAL A 403 2.74 -24.45 17.71
N LYS A 404 2.72 -25.58 18.41
CA LYS A 404 1.49 -26.23 18.90
C LYS A 404 0.88 -25.49 20.09
N ALA A 405 1.73 -24.93 20.95
CA ALA A 405 1.30 -24.17 22.12
C ALA A 405 2.30 -23.07 22.46
N LEU A 406 1.78 -21.97 23.02
CA LEU A 406 2.59 -20.89 23.59
C LEU A 406 2.15 -20.65 25.03
N TYR A 407 3.13 -20.53 25.91
CA TYR A 407 2.97 -20.30 27.34
C TYR A 407 3.58 -18.94 27.67
N ALA A 408 2.80 -18.02 28.25
CA ALA A 408 3.31 -16.78 28.83
C ALA A 408 3.04 -16.74 30.33
N GLN A 409 3.99 -16.20 31.11
CA GLN A 409 3.90 -16.06 32.56
C GLN A 409 4.47 -14.71 33.01
N VAL A 410 3.90 -14.14 34.06
CA VAL A 410 4.47 -12.98 34.78
C VAL A 410 4.97 -13.47 36.14
N ARG A 411 6.25 -13.23 36.45
CA ARG A 411 6.89 -13.61 37.72
C ARG A 411 7.26 -12.41 38.57
N ASP A 412 7.07 -12.58 39.87
CA ASP A 412 7.53 -11.65 40.89
C ASP A 412 8.99 -11.94 41.27
N ILE A 413 9.94 -11.28 40.61
CA ILE A 413 11.37 -11.52 40.83
C ILE A 413 11.92 -10.83 42.09
N HIS A 414 11.12 -9.98 42.75
CA HIS A 414 11.54 -9.21 43.93
C HIS A 414 10.73 -9.51 45.19
N GLY A 415 9.63 -10.25 45.08
CA GLY A 415 8.72 -10.55 46.19
C GLY A 415 7.85 -9.36 46.60
N LEU A 416 7.37 -8.58 45.63
CA LEU A 416 6.51 -7.41 45.82
C LEU A 416 5.07 -7.78 46.21
N MET A 417 4.52 -8.84 45.62
CA MET A 417 3.14 -9.29 45.83
C MET A 417 3.06 -10.72 46.39
N GLY A 418 4.18 -11.46 46.42
CA GLY A 418 4.25 -12.82 46.96
C GLY A 418 5.68 -13.30 47.25
N PRO A 419 5.92 -14.59 47.46
CA PRO A 419 7.27 -15.12 47.59
C PRO A 419 8.09 -14.87 46.32
N LYS A 420 9.37 -14.51 46.48
CA LYS A 420 10.29 -14.29 45.35
C LYS A 420 10.28 -15.49 44.40
N GLY A 421 9.98 -15.23 43.13
CA GLY A 421 9.90 -16.21 42.04
C GLY A 421 8.50 -16.76 41.77
N GLU A 422 7.48 -16.34 42.53
CA GLU A 422 6.08 -16.73 42.32
C GLU A 422 5.56 -16.30 40.94
N VAL A 423 4.77 -17.17 40.31
CA VAL A 423 4.04 -16.86 39.06
C VAL A 423 2.73 -16.19 39.44
N LEU A 424 2.60 -14.90 39.15
CA LEU A 424 1.41 -14.11 39.48
C LEU A 424 0.33 -14.23 38.41
N TRP A 425 0.73 -14.44 37.16
CA TRP A 425 -0.18 -14.57 36.02
C TRP A 425 0.38 -15.58 35.02
N SER A 426 -0.51 -16.31 34.36
CA SER A 426 -0.15 -17.20 33.26
C SER A 426 -1.26 -17.28 32.22
N GLN A 427 -0.86 -17.48 30.97
CA GLN A 427 -1.74 -17.69 29.83
C GLN A 427 -1.16 -18.79 28.94
N GLU A 428 -2.06 -19.64 28.44
CA GLU A 428 -1.75 -20.66 27.43
C GLU A 428 -2.58 -20.38 26.18
N TRP A 429 -1.94 -20.50 25.02
CA TRP A 429 -2.59 -20.53 23.70
C TRP A 429 -2.34 -21.89 23.04
N ARG A 430 -3.36 -22.50 22.40
CA ARG A 430 -3.33 -23.81 21.71
C ARG A 430 -3.94 -23.70 20.30
N GLU A 431 -3.82 -24.77 19.49
CA GLU A 431 -4.35 -24.88 18.11
C GLU A 431 -5.72 -24.20 17.91
N GLY A 432 -5.78 -23.28 16.93
CA GLY A 432 -6.95 -22.43 16.62
C GLY A 432 -6.73 -20.94 16.92
N VAL A 433 -5.67 -20.61 17.67
CA VAL A 433 -5.18 -19.23 17.91
C VAL A 433 -3.88 -19.02 17.11
N LEU A 434 -3.60 -17.78 16.68
CA LEU A 434 -2.44 -17.38 15.86
C LEU A 434 -1.08 -17.78 16.50
N LEU A 435 -0.61 -19.00 16.23
CA LEU A 435 0.67 -19.55 16.73
C LEU A 435 1.58 -19.99 15.58
N ARG A 436 1.66 -19.16 14.55
CA ARG A 436 2.50 -19.45 13.37
C ARG A 436 3.90 -18.84 13.56
N ASP A 437 4.86 -19.11 12.68
CA ASP A 437 6.14 -18.38 12.70
C ASP A 437 5.96 -16.87 12.45
N GLY A 438 6.96 -16.05 12.75
CA GLY A 438 6.92 -14.60 12.55
C GLY A 438 6.44 -13.79 13.75
N GLN A 439 6.11 -12.52 13.51
CA GLN A 439 5.80 -11.54 14.56
C GLN A 439 4.32 -11.58 14.93
N HIS A 440 4.07 -11.54 16.23
CA HIS A 440 2.76 -11.59 16.84
C HIS A 440 2.66 -10.53 17.93
N THR A 441 1.42 -10.14 18.23
CA THR A 441 1.13 -9.26 19.35
C THR A 441 -0.03 -9.85 20.14
N TRP A 442 0.09 -9.83 21.45
CA TRP A 442 -1.03 -10.04 22.36
C TRP A 442 -1.16 -8.84 23.28
N SER A 443 -2.37 -8.63 23.78
CA SER A 443 -2.69 -7.48 24.63
C SER A 443 -3.11 -7.94 26.01
N TRP A 444 -2.69 -7.21 27.04
CA TRP A 444 -3.04 -7.49 28.45
C TRP A 444 -3.34 -6.22 29.23
N ASN A 445 -4.40 -6.23 30.02
CA ASN A 445 -4.84 -5.07 30.81
C ASN A 445 -4.21 -5.03 32.21
N GLY A 446 -3.18 -5.82 32.48
CA GLY A 446 -2.51 -5.89 33.79
C GLY A 446 -3.30 -6.54 34.92
N SER A 447 -4.46 -7.12 34.65
CA SER A 447 -5.28 -7.75 35.69
C SER A 447 -4.83 -9.19 35.94
N LEU A 448 -4.59 -9.52 37.20
CA LEU A 448 -4.31 -10.87 37.67
C LEU A 448 -5.58 -11.73 37.65
N GLN A 449 -5.43 -13.06 37.78
CA GLN A 449 -6.57 -13.99 37.76
C GLN A 449 -7.58 -13.76 38.90
N ASN A 450 -7.12 -13.17 40.02
CA ASN A 450 -7.96 -12.79 41.16
C ASN A 450 -8.60 -11.38 41.02
N GLY A 451 -8.33 -10.66 39.92
CA GLY A 451 -8.83 -9.31 39.65
C GLY A 451 -7.99 -8.16 40.21
N GLU A 452 -6.92 -8.44 40.95
CA GLU A 452 -5.97 -7.43 41.41
C GLU A 452 -5.10 -6.91 40.26
N VAL A 453 -4.58 -5.70 40.39
CA VAL A 453 -3.57 -5.15 39.48
C VAL A 453 -2.20 -5.29 40.11
N LEU A 454 -1.17 -5.42 39.27
CA LEU A 454 0.21 -5.45 39.76
C LEU A 454 0.55 -4.16 40.52
N ALA A 455 1.29 -4.29 41.61
CA ALA A 455 1.87 -3.16 42.34
C ALA A 455 3.06 -2.57 41.57
N ASN A 456 3.37 -1.29 41.80
CA ASN A 456 4.52 -0.63 41.16
C ASN A 456 5.83 -1.37 41.45
N GLY A 457 6.63 -1.55 40.41
CA GLY A 457 7.92 -2.22 40.49
C GLY A 457 8.21 -3.07 39.28
N GLU A 458 9.24 -3.91 39.44
CA GLU A 458 9.81 -4.72 38.37
C GLU A 458 9.35 -6.18 38.48
N TYR A 459 8.90 -6.71 37.34
CA TYR A 459 8.50 -8.10 37.15
C TYR A 459 9.23 -8.68 35.93
N GLN A 460 9.08 -9.99 35.72
CA GLN A 460 9.62 -10.66 34.56
C GLN A 460 8.51 -11.34 33.76
N ILE A 461 8.45 -11.07 32.46
CA ILE A 461 7.66 -11.89 31.53
C ILE A 461 8.53 -13.03 31.04
N GLU A 462 7.99 -14.24 31.09
CA GLU A 462 8.58 -15.45 30.53
C GLU A 462 7.67 -16.02 29.44
N MET A 463 8.24 -16.40 28.29
CA MET A 463 7.52 -17.05 27.20
C MET A 463 8.24 -18.32 26.74
N THR A 464 7.48 -19.40 26.53
CA THR A 464 7.97 -20.69 26.04
C THR A 464 7.00 -21.26 25.02
N ALA A 465 7.49 -21.86 23.94
CA ALA A 465 6.67 -22.50 22.91
C ALA A 465 6.90 -24.01 22.83
N GLU A 466 5.86 -24.77 22.50
CA GLU A 466 5.91 -26.22 22.21
C GLU A 466 5.89 -26.45 20.71
N ASP A 467 6.84 -27.23 20.23
CA ASP A 467 6.97 -27.67 18.85
C ASP A 467 5.73 -28.44 18.37
N ILE A 468 5.35 -28.24 17.09
CA ILE A 468 4.20 -28.90 16.48
C ILE A 468 4.51 -30.30 15.93
N GLU A 469 5.73 -30.53 15.48
CA GLU A 469 6.19 -31.77 14.87
C GLU A 469 6.71 -32.76 15.92
N ILE A 470 7.39 -32.27 16.96
CA ILE A 470 8.01 -33.06 18.02
C ILE A 470 7.30 -32.80 19.34
N LYS A 471 6.33 -33.67 19.66
CA LYS A 471 5.56 -33.61 20.90
C LYS A 471 6.46 -33.49 22.13
N GLY A 472 6.26 -32.43 22.91
CA GLY A 472 7.00 -32.17 24.16
C GLY A 472 8.37 -31.51 23.98
N LEU A 473 8.80 -31.19 22.77
CA LEU A 473 9.98 -30.36 22.54
C LEU A 473 9.60 -28.89 22.81
N LEU A 474 10.28 -28.26 23.76
CA LEU A 474 10.02 -26.88 24.18
C LEU A 474 11.16 -25.95 23.74
N SER A 475 10.81 -24.72 23.42
CA SER A 475 11.77 -23.64 23.22
C SER A 475 12.57 -23.36 24.49
N ASN A 476 13.69 -22.67 24.34
CA ASN A 476 14.24 -21.92 25.47
C ASN A 476 13.23 -20.87 25.93
N THR A 477 13.20 -20.59 27.24
CA THR A 477 12.36 -19.54 27.80
C THR A 477 12.89 -18.17 27.41
N ALA A 478 12.14 -17.43 26.61
CA ALA A 478 12.38 -16.02 26.36
C ALA A 478 11.97 -15.21 27.60
N ARG A 479 12.83 -14.28 28.04
CA ARG A 479 12.59 -13.47 29.23
C ARG A 479 12.74 -12.01 28.90
N THR A 480 11.91 -11.16 29.49
CA THR A 480 12.12 -9.72 29.45
C THR A 480 11.57 -9.05 30.71
N ARG A 481 12.04 -7.84 30.98
CA ARG A 481 11.65 -7.04 32.14
C ARG A 481 10.31 -6.35 31.88
N LEU A 482 9.37 -6.48 32.80
CA LEU A 482 8.12 -5.71 32.83
C LEU A 482 8.18 -4.71 33.96
N ILE A 483 8.01 -3.43 33.65
CA ILE A 483 7.98 -2.35 34.64
C ILE A 483 6.53 -1.90 34.80
N ILE A 484 6.03 -1.96 36.03
CA ILE A 484 4.70 -1.47 36.39
C ILE A 484 4.85 -0.13 37.09
N ASP A 485 4.16 0.88 36.56
CA ASP A 485 4.11 2.22 37.16
C ASP A 485 2.73 2.86 37.03
N THR A 486 2.11 3.12 38.16
CA THR A 486 0.80 3.77 38.28
C THR A 486 0.86 5.23 38.75
N ILE A 487 2.05 5.83 38.90
CA ILE A 487 2.21 7.16 39.47
C ILE A 487 2.42 8.18 38.33
N PRO A 488 1.59 9.23 38.22
CA PRO A 488 1.84 10.29 37.25
C PRO A 488 3.13 11.08 37.51
N PRO A 489 3.77 11.62 36.45
CA PRO A 489 4.99 12.42 36.59
C PRO A 489 4.72 13.73 37.34
N ALA A 490 5.70 14.21 38.10
CA ALA A 490 5.63 15.53 38.74
C ALA A 490 5.98 16.62 37.72
N LEU A 491 4.98 17.42 37.33
CA LEU A 491 5.11 18.51 36.35
C LEU A 491 5.08 19.89 37.03
N ASN A 492 6.02 20.76 36.66
CA ASN A 492 6.03 22.16 37.06
C ASN A 492 6.33 23.07 35.87
N ILE A 493 5.64 24.21 35.79
CA ILE A 493 5.89 25.27 34.80
C ILE A 493 6.65 26.41 35.50
N ASP A 494 7.93 26.59 35.13
CA ASP A 494 8.80 27.63 35.68
C ASP A 494 8.58 29.00 35.00
N PHE A 495 8.26 29.00 33.70
CA PHE A 495 7.85 30.19 32.95
C PHE A 495 6.84 29.83 31.86
N PRO A 496 5.77 30.63 31.66
CA PRO A 496 5.45 31.89 32.32
C PRO A 496 4.73 31.72 33.67
N SER A 497 4.74 32.78 34.48
CA SER A 497 3.92 32.86 35.68
C SER A 497 2.43 32.98 35.32
N GLN A 498 1.54 32.71 36.28
CA GLN A 498 0.11 32.94 36.11
C GLN A 498 -0.18 34.42 35.75
N ASP A 499 -1.08 34.62 34.80
CA ASP A 499 -1.55 35.93 34.28
C ASP A 499 -0.43 36.80 33.65
N TYR A 500 0.62 36.17 33.14
CA TYR A 500 1.73 36.88 32.47
C TYR A 500 1.26 37.66 31.24
N ARG A 501 1.61 38.94 31.16
CA ARG A 501 1.28 39.82 30.02
C ARG A 501 2.47 39.95 29.09
N LEU A 502 2.21 39.86 27.79
CA LEU A 502 3.24 40.00 26.76
C LEU A 502 2.74 40.75 25.53
N HIS A 503 3.68 41.39 24.85
CA HIS A 503 3.44 42.13 23.61
C HIS A 503 3.91 41.36 22.36
N ASP A 504 4.47 40.16 22.57
CA ASP A 504 4.87 39.25 21.50
C ASP A 504 3.77 38.21 21.30
N ASN A 505 3.40 37.94 20.05
CA ASN A 505 2.41 36.89 19.75
C ASN A 505 3.01 35.48 19.82
N SER A 506 4.18 35.31 20.42
CA SER A 506 4.82 34.02 20.65
C SER A 506 5.39 34.01 22.06
N ILE A 507 5.36 32.84 22.71
CA ILE A 507 5.89 32.69 24.06
C ILE A 507 6.70 31.41 24.17
N ARG A 508 7.87 31.50 24.80
CA ARG A 508 8.59 30.32 25.29
C ARG A 508 7.94 29.88 26.60
N VAL A 509 7.68 28.60 26.72
CA VAL A 509 7.20 27.95 27.94
C VAL A 509 8.28 26.98 28.37
N GLU A 510 8.67 27.01 29.63
CA GLU A 510 9.72 26.15 30.17
C GLU A 510 9.38 25.73 31.60
N GLY A 511 9.94 24.58 32.00
CA GLY A 511 9.69 24.03 33.31
C GLY A 511 10.46 22.75 33.56
N ARG A 512 10.02 22.01 34.58
CA ARG A 512 10.59 20.73 34.97
C ARG A 512 9.55 19.63 35.01
N VAL A 513 9.99 18.42 34.69
CA VAL A 513 9.22 17.18 34.81
C VAL A 513 10.10 16.13 35.47
N GLN A 514 9.61 15.53 36.55
CA GLN A 514 10.34 14.53 37.34
C GLN A 514 9.51 13.27 37.45
N ASP A 515 10.11 12.13 37.10
CA ASP A 515 9.50 10.83 37.28
C ASP A 515 10.56 9.73 37.37
N GLN A 516 10.25 8.63 38.07
CA GLN A 516 11.18 7.50 38.19
C GLN A 516 11.33 6.72 36.86
N ASN A 517 10.33 6.80 35.99
CA ASN A 517 10.21 6.16 34.67
C ASN A 517 9.85 7.20 33.57
N LEU A 518 10.47 8.38 33.60
CA LEU A 518 10.23 9.46 32.62
C LEU A 518 10.57 9.07 31.16
N VAL A 519 11.18 7.91 30.93
CA VAL A 519 11.70 7.52 29.62
C VAL A 519 10.56 7.14 28.68
N GLY A 520 10.49 7.80 27.51
CA GLY A 520 9.37 7.66 26.58
C GLY A 520 8.23 8.64 26.89
N GLY A 521 8.33 9.28 28.06
CA GLY A 521 7.54 10.43 28.42
C GLY A 521 7.70 11.60 27.45
N MET A 522 6.68 12.44 27.40
CA MET A 522 6.69 13.64 26.59
C MET A 522 5.97 14.76 27.31
N VAL A 523 6.43 15.98 27.10
CA VAL A 523 5.69 17.18 27.50
C VAL A 523 5.05 17.76 26.25
N LEU A 524 3.73 17.91 26.28
CA LEU A 524 2.95 18.59 25.27
C LEU A 524 2.48 19.92 25.84
N VAL A 525 2.72 21.00 25.12
CA VAL A 525 2.18 22.32 25.45
C VAL A 525 1.13 22.66 24.41
N ARG A 526 -0.09 22.90 24.88
CA ARG A 526 -1.23 23.25 24.05
C ARG A 526 -1.75 24.62 24.47
N ALA A 527 -1.84 25.55 23.54
CA ALA A 527 -2.74 26.70 23.73
C ALA A 527 -4.15 26.24 23.40
N ARG A 528 -5.02 26.07 24.41
CA ARG A 528 -6.38 25.52 24.22
C ARG A 528 -7.16 26.27 23.14
N ASP A 529 -6.94 27.58 23.05
CA ASP A 529 -7.62 28.44 22.08
C ASP A 529 -7.13 28.24 20.65
N LEU A 530 -5.86 27.88 20.43
CA LEU A 530 -5.29 27.65 19.08
C LEU A 530 -5.56 26.23 18.56
N GLY A 531 -5.75 25.26 19.45
CA GLY A 531 -6.00 23.87 19.08
C GLY A 531 -4.77 23.09 18.62
N GLU A 532 -3.60 23.72 18.54
CA GLU A 532 -2.34 23.10 18.17
C GLU A 532 -1.58 22.60 19.41
N ASN A 533 -1.03 21.37 19.32
CA ASN A 533 -0.15 20.79 20.32
C ASN A 533 1.31 20.98 19.87
N VAL A 534 2.14 21.55 20.72
CA VAL A 534 3.58 21.65 20.51
C VAL A 534 4.25 20.63 21.43
N ARG A 535 5.04 19.72 20.85
CA ARG A 535 5.89 18.83 21.64
C ARG A 535 7.09 19.63 22.15
N ALA A 536 7.33 19.59 23.45
CA ALA A 536 8.48 20.24 24.07
C ALA A 536 9.76 19.46 23.80
N ASP A 537 10.87 20.20 23.68
CA ASP A 537 12.21 19.64 23.75
C ASP A 537 12.51 19.29 25.22
N LEU A 538 13.01 18.08 25.46
CA LEU A 538 13.41 17.58 26.78
C LEU A 538 14.93 17.52 26.87
N ASP A 539 15.50 18.09 27.93
CA ASP A 539 16.92 17.98 28.31
C ASP A 539 17.02 17.54 29.77
N GLY A 540 17.12 16.23 29.99
CA GLY A 540 17.00 15.66 31.34
C GLY A 540 15.60 15.85 31.92
N GLU A 541 15.51 16.52 33.07
CA GLU A 541 14.23 16.88 33.72
C GLU A 541 13.69 18.23 33.24
N ASP A 542 14.50 19.03 32.55
CA ASP A 542 14.10 20.34 32.05
C ASP A 542 13.38 20.19 30.70
N TRP A 543 12.34 20.98 30.48
CA TRP A 543 11.62 21.01 29.20
C TRP A 543 11.39 22.44 28.73
N GLN A 544 11.37 22.62 27.42
CA GLN A 544 11.04 23.89 26.78
C GLN A 544 10.18 23.70 25.53
N ALA A 545 9.23 24.59 25.30
CA ALA A 545 8.44 24.66 24.09
C ALA A 545 8.24 26.12 23.68
N VAL A 546 8.06 26.37 22.38
CA VAL A 546 7.68 27.69 21.89
C VAL A 546 6.27 27.59 21.32
N ILE A 547 5.34 28.35 21.91
CA ILE A 547 3.99 28.49 21.39
C ILE A 547 3.97 29.66 20.41
N PRO A 548 3.79 29.41 19.11
CA PRO A 548 3.66 30.47 18.12
C PRO A 548 2.22 31.03 18.10
N ARG A 549 2.07 32.29 17.70
CA ARG A 549 0.81 32.92 17.27
C ARG A 549 -0.34 32.91 18.30
N LEU A 550 -0.10 33.38 19.52
CA LEU A 550 -1.14 33.62 20.52
C LEU A 550 -2.28 34.50 19.97
N ARG A 551 -3.52 34.21 20.39
CA ARG A 551 -4.68 35.06 20.07
C ARG A 551 -4.67 36.29 20.95
N GLU A 552 -5.19 37.41 20.44
CA GLU A 552 -5.35 38.61 21.25
C GLU A 552 -6.20 38.34 22.50
N GLY A 553 -5.75 38.85 23.65
CA GLY A 553 -6.43 38.68 24.93
C GLY A 553 -5.95 37.43 25.70
N PRO A 554 -6.82 36.82 26.53
CA PRO A 554 -6.44 35.68 27.36
C PRO A 554 -6.19 34.43 26.51
N ASN A 555 -5.11 33.71 26.79
CA ASN A 555 -4.78 32.41 26.23
C ASN A 555 -4.51 31.42 27.37
N ILE A 556 -5.14 30.25 27.34
CA ILE A 556 -4.89 29.19 28.32
C ILE A 556 -3.85 28.22 27.75
N LEU A 557 -2.66 28.24 28.34
CA LEU A 557 -1.60 27.27 28.08
C LEU A 557 -1.85 26.05 28.98
N GLU A 558 -2.14 24.92 28.38
CA GLU A 558 -2.22 23.62 29.04
C GLU A 558 -0.93 22.85 28.75
N VAL A 559 -0.20 22.51 29.80
CA VAL A 559 0.99 21.67 29.73
C VAL A 559 0.61 20.30 30.25
N SER A 560 0.75 19.28 29.41
CA SER A 560 0.56 17.87 29.78
C SER A 560 1.89 17.15 29.73
N ALA A 561 2.28 16.51 30.82
CA ALA A 561 3.42 15.59 30.87
C ALA A 561 2.91 14.16 30.91
N TYR A 562 3.58 13.29 30.17
CA TYR A 562 3.37 11.85 30.19
C TYR A 562 4.66 11.17 30.63
N ASP A 563 4.57 10.08 31.40
CA ASP A 563 5.71 9.19 31.68
C ASP A 563 5.80 8.04 30.66
N GLY A 564 6.76 7.13 30.85
CA GLY A 564 6.95 5.95 30.00
C GLY A 564 5.86 4.89 30.10
N ALA A 565 5.08 4.88 31.19
CA ALA A 565 3.97 3.96 31.41
C ALA A 565 2.62 4.52 30.91
N GLY A 566 2.61 5.77 30.45
CA GLY A 566 1.45 6.49 29.92
C GLY A 566 0.65 7.27 30.97
N ASN A 567 1.12 7.39 32.21
CA ASN A 567 0.46 8.23 33.20
C ASN A 567 0.63 9.71 32.84
N LYS A 568 -0.37 10.54 33.18
CA LYS A 568 -0.46 11.93 32.73
C LYS A 568 -0.56 12.89 33.91
N ALA A 569 0.21 13.97 33.88
CA ALA A 569 0.04 15.14 34.72
C ALA A 569 -0.29 16.37 33.86
N VAL A 570 -1.14 17.25 34.37
CA VAL A 570 -1.58 18.46 33.65
C VAL A 570 -1.44 19.68 34.55
N GLU A 571 -0.78 20.72 34.05
CA GLU A 571 -0.80 22.06 34.61
C GLU A 571 -1.34 23.07 33.59
N THR A 572 -1.88 24.19 34.07
CA THR A 572 -2.31 25.30 33.22
C THR A 572 -1.69 26.62 33.64
N ARG A 573 -1.50 27.52 32.66
CA ARG A 573 -1.13 28.93 32.86
C ARG A 573 -1.95 29.81 31.94
N THR A 574 -2.51 30.88 32.48
CA THR A 574 -3.15 31.93 31.67
C THR A 574 -2.11 32.99 31.31
N VAL A 575 -2.03 33.36 30.03
CA VAL A 575 -1.24 34.49 29.56
C VAL A 575 -2.10 35.46 28.76
N PHE A 576 -1.73 36.74 28.75
CA PHE A 576 -2.47 37.79 28.05
C PHE A 576 -1.60 38.40 26.97
N TYR A 577 -1.94 38.13 25.71
CA TYR A 577 -1.28 38.75 24.58
C TYR A 577 -1.97 40.09 24.24
N GLU A 578 -1.20 41.17 24.37
CA GLU A 578 -1.62 42.54 24.09
C GLU A 578 -0.83 43.09 22.88
N PRO A 579 -1.38 43.01 21.65
CA PRO A 579 -0.69 43.46 20.45
C PRO A 579 -0.37 44.96 20.51
N VAL A 580 0.90 45.30 20.29
CA VAL A 580 1.34 46.69 20.06
C VAL A 580 1.01 47.14 18.63
N ILE A 581 1.05 46.20 17.69
CA ILE A 581 0.80 46.41 16.25
C ILE A 581 -0.19 45.38 15.70
N ASP A 582 -0.95 45.79 14.68
CA ASP A 582 -1.82 44.92 13.89
C ASP A 582 -1.26 44.77 12.48
N LEU A 583 -1.01 43.53 12.05
CA LEU A 583 -0.60 43.23 10.68
C LEU A 583 -1.82 43.04 9.77
N LYS A 584 -1.82 43.73 8.62
CA LYS A 584 -2.85 43.63 7.58
C LYS A 584 -2.27 42.84 6.40
N VAL A 585 -2.41 41.53 6.41
CA VAL A 585 -1.90 40.61 5.37
C VAL A 585 -3.04 39.78 4.77
N VAL A 586 -2.89 39.37 3.50
CA VAL A 586 -3.87 38.54 2.78
C VAL A 586 -3.19 37.21 2.46
N THR A 587 -3.78 36.11 2.92
CA THR A 587 -3.25 34.75 2.73
C THR A 587 -4.39 33.73 2.59
N PRO A 588 -4.28 32.72 1.70
CA PRO A 588 -3.26 32.58 0.66
C PRO A 588 -3.37 33.69 -0.40
N THR A 589 -2.25 34.05 -1.02
CA THR A 589 -2.17 35.07 -2.09
C THR A 589 -1.62 34.46 -3.38
N ASN A 590 -2.08 34.98 -4.52
CA ASN A 590 -1.58 34.58 -5.84
C ASN A 590 -0.62 35.59 -6.47
N SER A 591 -0.25 36.62 -5.71
CA SER A 591 0.74 37.63 -6.10
C SER A 591 2.12 37.24 -5.59
N ALA A 592 3.12 37.22 -6.48
CA ALA A 592 4.52 36.94 -6.16
C ALA A 592 5.18 38.05 -5.31
N SER A 593 4.47 39.16 -5.08
CA SER A 593 4.93 40.22 -4.19
C SER A 593 3.79 40.92 -3.49
N GLN A 594 4.05 41.45 -2.30
CA GLN A 594 3.06 42.21 -1.53
C GLN A 594 3.73 43.32 -0.73
N VAL A 595 3.11 44.50 -0.70
CA VAL A 595 3.46 45.52 0.29
C VAL A 595 2.86 45.09 1.62
N ILE A 596 3.71 44.81 2.61
CA ILE A 596 3.25 44.41 3.95
C ILE A 596 2.85 45.66 4.70
N ARG A 597 1.61 45.71 5.19
CA ARG A 597 1.00 46.86 5.86
C ARG A 597 0.57 46.50 7.27
N GLY A 598 0.46 47.51 8.12
CA GLY A 598 -0.11 47.36 9.45
C GLY A 598 -0.34 48.69 10.14
N THR A 599 -0.84 48.64 11.36
CA THR A 599 -1.12 49.81 12.20
C THR A 599 -0.55 49.62 13.59
N VAL A 600 0.01 50.68 14.17
CA VAL A 600 0.31 50.75 15.60
C VAL A 600 -1.01 51.03 16.32
N ARG A 601 -1.28 50.30 17.39
CA ARG A 601 -2.52 50.51 18.16
C ARG A 601 -2.50 51.87 18.85
N ALA A 602 -3.65 52.53 18.87
CA ALA A 602 -3.79 53.89 19.40
C ALA A 602 -3.27 54.03 20.85
N ALA A 603 -3.44 53.00 21.68
CA ALA A 603 -2.95 53.00 23.06
C ALA A 603 -1.42 53.09 23.20
N PHE A 604 -0.67 52.75 22.15
CA PHE A 604 0.79 52.68 22.14
C PHE A 604 1.43 53.62 21.10
N ALA A 605 0.63 54.47 20.44
CA ALA A 605 1.06 55.27 19.30
C ALA A 605 2.20 56.25 19.62
N ASP A 606 2.22 56.82 20.84
CA ASP A 606 3.26 57.76 21.29
C ASP A 606 4.54 57.06 21.77
N GLU A 607 4.50 55.74 21.98
CA GLU A 607 5.63 54.96 22.50
C GLU A 607 6.46 54.31 21.39
N VAL A 608 5.85 54.00 20.24
CA VAL A 608 6.50 53.34 19.11
C VAL A 608 7.20 54.36 18.20
N GLY A 609 8.53 54.29 18.12
CA GLY A 609 9.33 55.15 17.25
C GLY A 609 9.64 54.54 15.87
N LYS A 610 9.57 53.20 15.75
CA LYS A 610 9.94 52.47 14.53
C LYS A 610 9.26 51.11 14.50
N VAL A 611 8.89 50.62 13.32
CA VAL A 611 8.49 49.22 13.10
C VAL A 611 9.41 48.62 12.04
N GLU A 612 10.05 47.49 12.31
CA GLU A 612 10.81 46.74 11.30
C GLU A 612 10.01 45.54 10.82
N ILE A 613 10.07 45.25 9.52
CA ILE A 613 9.48 44.05 8.93
C ILE A 613 10.60 43.19 8.38
N ALA A 614 10.60 41.91 8.74
CA ALA A 614 11.42 40.90 8.11
C ALA A 614 10.52 39.83 7.49
N VAL A 615 10.84 39.39 6.28
CA VAL A 615 10.15 38.28 5.60
C VAL A 615 11.16 37.21 5.27
N ASN A 616 10.91 35.98 5.73
CA ASN A 616 11.84 34.84 5.65
C ASN A 616 13.26 35.19 6.16
N GLY A 617 13.32 35.96 7.25
CA GLY A 617 14.57 36.42 7.87
C GLY A 617 15.27 37.60 7.17
N LYS A 618 14.78 38.07 6.01
CA LYS A 618 15.31 39.26 5.33
C LYS A 618 14.57 40.51 5.79
N SER A 619 15.29 41.49 6.33
CA SER A 619 14.72 42.78 6.73
C SER A 619 14.38 43.66 5.52
N TYR A 620 13.26 44.36 5.60
CA TYR A 620 12.78 45.31 4.61
C TYR A 620 12.65 46.70 5.23
N PRO A 621 13.07 47.77 4.52
CA PRO A 621 12.82 49.14 4.96
C PRO A 621 11.32 49.42 5.06
N THR A 622 10.95 50.17 6.09
CA THR A 622 9.57 50.50 6.43
C THR A 622 9.40 52.00 6.61
N ALA A 623 8.25 52.53 6.18
CA ALA A 623 7.76 53.84 6.59
C ALA A 623 6.75 53.66 7.72
N LEU A 624 6.75 54.57 8.70
CA LEU A 624 5.74 54.71 9.74
C LEU A 624 5.24 56.16 9.72
N GLU A 625 3.99 56.38 9.34
CA GLU A 625 3.37 57.70 9.25
C GLU A 625 1.97 57.66 9.87
N LEU A 626 1.68 58.58 10.81
CA LEU A 626 0.37 58.69 11.47
C LEU A 626 -0.16 57.37 12.09
N GLY A 627 0.75 56.51 12.58
CA GLY A 627 0.41 55.22 13.18
C GLY A 627 0.17 54.09 12.17
N GLU A 628 0.27 54.33 10.87
CA GLU A 628 0.29 53.28 9.85
C GLU A 628 1.72 52.97 9.41
N PHE A 629 2.05 51.69 9.26
CA PHE A 629 3.35 51.27 8.72
C PHE A 629 3.20 50.41 7.49
N GLN A 630 4.17 50.50 6.59
CA GLN A 630 4.27 49.65 5.42
C GLN A 630 5.73 49.48 4.97
N THR A 631 6.02 48.41 4.24
CA THR A 631 7.30 48.30 3.54
C THR A 631 7.41 49.34 2.42
N LEU A 632 8.59 49.92 2.23
CA LEU A 632 8.83 50.93 1.18
C LEU A 632 8.78 50.34 -0.23
N GLU A 633 9.06 49.05 -0.35
CA GLU A 633 9.03 48.29 -1.59
C GLU A 633 8.16 47.03 -1.41
N PRO A 634 7.54 46.50 -2.49
CA PRO A 634 6.87 45.21 -2.45
C PRO A 634 7.85 44.09 -2.03
N VAL A 635 7.44 43.30 -1.04
CA VAL A 635 8.19 42.12 -0.59
C VAL A 635 7.98 40.99 -1.60
N LEU A 636 9.05 40.46 -2.17
CA LEU A 636 9.01 39.24 -2.98
C LEU A 636 8.74 38.02 -2.09
N LEU A 637 7.72 37.26 -2.44
CA LEU A 637 7.33 36.03 -1.75
C LEU A 637 7.93 34.81 -2.47
N LYS A 638 8.40 33.84 -1.70
CA LYS A 638 8.77 32.51 -2.20
C LYS A 638 7.50 31.68 -2.34
N LEU A 639 7.47 30.76 -3.31
CA LEU A 639 6.36 29.81 -3.47
C LEU A 639 6.15 29.04 -2.16
N GLY A 640 4.89 28.95 -1.69
CA GLY A 640 4.53 28.34 -0.40
C GLY A 640 4.51 29.35 0.75
N ASP A 641 4.76 28.87 1.98
CA ASP A 641 4.70 29.68 3.19
C ASP A 641 5.85 30.70 3.27
N ASN A 642 5.51 31.91 3.67
CA ASN A 642 6.45 33.00 3.94
C ASN A 642 6.21 33.54 5.34
N ASP A 643 7.21 33.40 6.21
CA ASP A 643 7.16 33.94 7.56
C ASP A 643 7.38 35.45 7.54
N ILE A 644 6.45 36.19 8.12
CA ILE A 644 6.55 37.62 8.32
C ILE A 644 6.72 37.88 9.80
N THR A 645 7.77 38.59 10.16
CA THR A 645 8.00 39.10 11.49
C THR A 645 7.97 40.62 11.44
N ALA A 646 7.04 41.23 12.17
CA ALA A 646 7.03 42.67 12.42
C ALA A 646 7.44 42.94 13.86
N ILE A 647 8.37 43.87 14.07
CA ILE A 647 8.92 44.23 15.37
C ILE A 647 8.70 45.72 15.58
N ALA A 648 7.92 46.08 16.59
CA ALA A 648 7.80 47.46 17.04
C ALA A 648 8.93 47.80 18.02
N TYR A 649 9.55 48.96 17.85
CA TYR A 649 10.56 49.50 18.74
C TYR A 649 10.06 50.79 19.39
N THR A 650 10.43 50.99 20.64
CA THR A 650 10.16 52.23 21.37
C THR A 650 10.89 53.43 20.73
N VAL A 651 10.50 54.65 21.10
CA VAL A 651 11.23 55.88 20.71
C VAL A 651 12.71 55.89 21.14
N SER A 652 13.07 55.10 22.16
CA SER A 652 14.46 54.92 22.63
C SER A 652 15.21 53.80 21.89
N GLY A 653 14.55 53.06 21.01
CA GLY A 653 15.12 51.98 20.20
C GLY A 653 15.11 50.58 20.83
N ALA A 654 14.38 50.37 21.94
CA ALA A 654 14.21 49.05 22.53
C ALA A 654 13.06 48.28 21.85
N VAL A 655 13.12 46.95 21.78
CA VAL A 655 12.01 46.13 21.26
C VAL A 655 10.82 46.26 22.22
N PHE A 656 9.64 46.57 21.67
CA PHE A 656 8.41 46.76 22.44
C PHE A 656 7.38 45.64 22.23
N GLY A 657 7.27 45.12 21.01
CA GLY A 657 6.41 43.98 20.71
C GLY A 657 6.67 43.39 19.34
N ARG A 658 6.38 42.10 19.19
CA ARG A 658 6.62 41.32 17.97
C ARG A 658 5.37 40.58 17.52
N VAL A 659 5.07 40.67 16.22
CA VAL A 659 4.01 39.88 15.60
C VAL A 659 4.59 39.03 14.47
N THR A 660 4.41 37.72 14.58
CA THR A 660 4.76 36.75 13.54
C THR A 660 3.49 36.23 12.85
N ALA A 661 3.46 36.27 11.53
CA ALA A 661 2.36 35.77 10.69
C ALA A 661 2.94 34.98 9.51
N VAL A 662 2.11 34.16 8.83
CA VAL A 662 2.49 33.49 7.59
C VAL A 662 1.63 33.97 6.44
N ILE A 663 2.27 34.24 5.30
CA ILE A 663 1.60 34.40 4.02
C ILE A 663 1.96 33.21 3.13
N GLU A 664 0.97 32.42 2.76
CA GLU A 664 1.11 31.40 1.73
C GLU A 664 1.01 32.08 0.35
N TYR A 665 2.09 32.04 -0.43
CA TYR A 665 2.07 32.42 -1.83
C TYR A 665 1.83 31.17 -2.70
N ASP A 666 0.62 31.08 -3.24
CA ASP A 666 0.23 30.04 -4.20
C ASP A 666 -0.28 30.72 -5.49
N PRO A 667 0.50 30.71 -6.59
CA PRO A 667 0.12 31.32 -7.86
C PRO A 667 -1.11 30.69 -8.52
N LEU A 668 -1.59 29.54 -8.01
CA LEU A 668 -2.77 28.81 -8.47
C LEU A 668 -3.99 29.02 -7.58
N TYR A 669 -3.85 29.76 -6.48
CA TYR A 669 -4.97 30.12 -5.61
C TYR A 669 -5.75 31.34 -6.15
N ASN A 670 -7.03 31.42 -5.83
CA ASN A 670 -7.91 32.56 -6.19
C ASN A 670 -7.85 32.89 -7.70
N ILE A 671 -7.94 31.87 -8.55
CA ILE A 671 -7.97 31.97 -10.00
C ILE A 671 -9.41 32.03 -10.46
N THR A 672 -9.74 32.98 -11.35
CA THR A 672 -11.08 33.11 -11.94
C THR A 672 -11.07 32.69 -13.41
N VAL A 673 -11.93 31.74 -13.77
CA VAL A 673 -12.12 31.25 -15.14
C VAL A 673 -13.57 31.36 -15.57
N SER A 674 -13.82 31.45 -16.87
CA SER A 674 -15.18 31.44 -17.41
C SER A 674 -15.26 30.72 -18.75
N ASN A 675 -16.45 30.18 -19.05
CA ASN A 675 -16.74 29.53 -20.33
C ASN A 675 -18.16 29.88 -20.83
N GLN A 676 -18.40 29.71 -22.14
CA GLN A 676 -19.72 29.82 -22.77
C GLN A 676 -20.26 28.44 -23.09
N PHE A 677 -21.49 28.17 -22.68
CA PHE A 677 -22.19 26.93 -22.98
C PHE A 677 -23.43 27.19 -23.82
N THR A 678 -23.71 26.28 -24.76
CA THR A 678 -24.92 26.32 -25.58
C THR A 678 -26.11 25.77 -24.81
N GLN A 679 -27.32 26.12 -25.26
CA GLN A 679 -28.56 25.47 -24.83
C GLN A 679 -28.53 23.97 -25.18
N GLY A 680 -29.21 23.15 -24.38
CA GLY A 680 -29.39 21.73 -24.64
C GLY A 680 -28.49 20.82 -23.78
N LEU A 681 -28.74 19.50 -23.88
CA LEU A 681 -28.10 18.52 -23.01
C LEU A 681 -26.60 18.37 -23.34
N GLN A 682 -25.75 18.45 -22.32
CA GLN A 682 -24.30 18.29 -22.45
C GLN A 682 -23.68 17.77 -21.15
N MET A 683 -22.47 17.21 -21.25
CA MET A 683 -21.67 16.83 -20.09
C MET A 683 -20.67 17.93 -19.75
N VAL A 684 -20.63 18.34 -18.48
CA VAL A 684 -19.76 19.42 -17.98
C VAL A 684 -18.90 18.98 -16.80
N SER A 685 -17.84 19.73 -16.54
CA SER A 685 -16.99 19.63 -15.35
C SER A 685 -16.43 21.00 -14.99
N VAL A 686 -15.75 21.12 -13.84
CA VAL A 686 -15.02 22.34 -13.46
C VAL A 686 -13.52 22.03 -13.43
N PRO A 687 -12.68 22.73 -14.21
CA PRO A 687 -11.26 22.38 -14.39
C PRO A 687 -10.33 22.84 -13.25
N MET A 688 -10.85 22.88 -12.03
CA MET A 688 -10.17 23.32 -10.81
C MET A 688 -11.02 22.99 -9.58
N MET A 689 -10.51 23.23 -8.37
CA MET A 689 -11.31 23.18 -7.14
C MET A 689 -11.97 24.54 -6.90
N PRO A 690 -13.29 24.70 -7.06
CA PRO A 690 -13.96 25.98 -6.81
C PRO A 690 -14.03 26.29 -5.31
N PHE A 691 -14.09 27.57 -4.94
CA PHE A 691 -14.34 27.97 -3.54
C PHE A 691 -15.80 27.79 -3.11
N ASP A 692 -16.72 27.95 -4.06
CA ASP A 692 -18.11 27.51 -3.91
C ASP A 692 -18.26 26.23 -4.73
N ASP A 693 -18.35 25.09 -4.06
CA ASP A 693 -18.38 23.76 -4.67
C ASP A 693 -19.81 23.23 -4.88
N ASP A 694 -20.83 24.07 -4.72
CA ASP A 694 -22.20 23.72 -5.04
C ASP A 694 -22.43 23.71 -6.56
N PRO A 695 -22.71 22.55 -7.17
CA PRO A 695 -22.91 22.47 -8.62
C PRO A 695 -24.12 23.29 -9.07
N THR A 696 -25.15 23.45 -8.23
CA THR A 696 -26.35 24.23 -8.54
C THR A 696 -26.12 25.73 -8.48
N VAL A 697 -25.15 26.20 -7.68
CA VAL A 697 -24.72 27.60 -7.67
C VAL A 697 -23.87 27.92 -8.90
N ILE A 698 -22.99 27.00 -9.29
CA ILE A 698 -22.09 27.19 -10.44
C ILE A 698 -22.84 27.16 -11.77
N PHE A 699 -23.62 26.10 -12.02
CA PHE A 699 -24.26 25.87 -13.32
C PHE A 699 -25.75 26.23 -13.33
N GLY A 700 -26.41 26.30 -12.18
CA GLY A 700 -27.87 26.45 -12.10
C GLY A 700 -28.61 25.10 -12.07
N PRO A 701 -29.94 25.10 -12.24
CA PRO A 701 -30.75 23.88 -12.21
C PRO A 701 -30.56 23.01 -13.46
N SER A 702 -31.27 21.88 -13.53
CA SER A 702 -31.21 20.90 -14.64
C SER A 702 -29.88 20.16 -14.74
N LEU A 703 -29.35 19.77 -13.57
CA LEU A 703 -28.15 18.95 -13.44
C LEU A 703 -28.51 17.52 -13.02
N ALA A 704 -27.69 16.57 -13.45
CA ALA A 704 -27.74 15.20 -12.95
C ALA A 704 -26.35 14.59 -12.85
N ARG A 705 -26.15 13.66 -11.92
CA ARG A 705 -24.90 12.91 -11.78
C ARG A 705 -25.19 11.44 -11.50
N TRP A 706 -24.40 10.57 -12.09
CA TRP A 706 -24.46 9.13 -11.87
C TRP A 706 -23.64 8.72 -10.65
N GLY A 707 -24.20 7.82 -9.85
CA GLY A 707 -23.55 7.23 -8.68
C GLY A 707 -24.41 6.13 -8.07
N SER A 708 -24.11 5.76 -6.83
CA SER A 708 -24.94 4.84 -6.05
C SER A 708 -26.12 5.59 -5.43
N LEU A 709 -27.33 5.11 -5.66
CA LEU A 709 -28.56 5.58 -5.02
C LEU A 709 -28.65 5.07 -3.57
N GLU A 710 -29.60 5.58 -2.79
CA GLU A 710 -29.78 5.21 -1.37
C GLU A 710 -30.01 3.71 -1.15
N ASP A 711 -30.57 3.01 -2.14
CA ASP A 711 -30.80 1.56 -2.10
C ASP A 711 -29.57 0.73 -2.54
N GLY A 712 -28.45 1.40 -2.81
CA GLY A 712 -27.20 0.77 -3.27
C GLY A 712 -27.18 0.43 -4.76
N THR A 713 -28.22 0.76 -5.52
CA THR A 713 -28.25 0.53 -6.97
C THR A 713 -27.61 1.71 -7.73
N PRO A 714 -26.97 1.47 -8.89
CA PRO A 714 -26.39 2.57 -9.66
C PRO A 714 -27.48 3.33 -10.44
N GLY A 715 -27.45 4.66 -10.38
CA GLY A 715 -28.47 5.52 -10.99
C GLY A 715 -28.13 7.01 -11.00
N TYR A 716 -29.06 7.83 -11.50
CA TYR A 716 -28.92 9.28 -11.52
C TYR A 716 -29.56 9.95 -10.31
N THR A 717 -28.80 10.83 -9.68
CA THR A 717 -29.30 11.85 -8.77
C THR A 717 -29.45 13.16 -9.54
N TYR A 718 -30.57 13.86 -9.34
CA TYR A 718 -30.86 15.13 -10.01
C TYR A 718 -30.67 16.32 -9.06
N SER A 719 -30.51 17.53 -9.60
CA SER A 719 -30.32 18.76 -8.80
C SER A 719 -31.41 18.99 -7.73
N SER A 720 -32.63 18.53 -7.97
CA SER A 720 -33.74 18.60 -7.00
C SER A 720 -33.56 17.69 -5.77
N GLN A 721 -32.66 16.72 -5.84
CA GLN A 721 -32.41 15.72 -4.79
C GLN A 721 -31.12 15.99 -4.00
N GLY A 722 -30.37 17.04 -4.36
CA GLY A 722 -29.05 17.32 -3.81
C GLY A 722 -27.96 16.49 -4.51
N LEU A 723 -26.96 17.16 -5.07
CA LEU A 723 -25.88 16.53 -5.84
C LEU A 723 -24.58 16.49 -5.04
N GLU A 724 -23.72 15.52 -5.36
CA GLU A 724 -22.34 15.55 -4.88
C GLU A 724 -21.64 16.85 -5.27
N ARG A 725 -20.88 17.41 -4.32
CA ARG A 725 -20.09 18.64 -4.51
C ARG A 725 -19.11 18.53 -5.67
N VAL A 726 -18.91 19.65 -6.36
CA VAL A 726 -17.97 19.78 -7.46
C VAL A 726 -16.56 19.50 -6.97
N THR A 727 -15.91 18.55 -7.62
CA THR A 727 -14.46 18.34 -7.50
C THR A 727 -13.82 18.47 -8.88
N PRO A 728 -12.49 18.66 -8.97
CA PRO A 728 -11.81 18.92 -10.24
C PRO A 728 -11.96 17.78 -11.26
N TYR A 729 -12.22 16.56 -10.80
CA TYR A 729 -12.28 15.36 -11.64
C TYR A 729 -13.70 14.83 -11.83
N ARG A 730 -14.73 15.45 -11.25
CA ARG A 730 -16.13 14.99 -11.40
C ARG A 730 -16.80 15.60 -12.62
N GLY A 731 -17.49 14.76 -13.38
CA GLY A 731 -18.39 15.17 -14.47
C GLY A 731 -19.85 15.22 -14.04
N TYR A 732 -20.65 16.04 -14.73
CA TYR A 732 -22.09 16.21 -14.51
C TYR A 732 -22.81 16.28 -15.85
N TRP A 733 -24.07 15.87 -15.88
CA TRP A 733 -24.99 16.28 -16.93
C TRP A 733 -25.54 17.66 -16.61
N TRP A 734 -25.70 18.47 -17.66
CA TRP A 734 -26.35 19.76 -17.57
C TRP A 734 -27.16 20.05 -18.82
N LYS A 735 -28.38 20.58 -18.67
CA LYS A 735 -29.26 20.97 -19.76
C LYS A 735 -29.77 22.41 -19.51
N PRO A 736 -28.99 23.44 -19.88
CA PRO A 736 -29.47 24.82 -19.78
C PRO A 736 -30.52 25.11 -20.86
N ASP A 737 -31.55 25.87 -20.48
CA ASP A 737 -32.66 26.26 -21.37
C ASP A 737 -32.29 27.40 -22.34
N ILE A 738 -31.20 28.12 -22.08
CA ILE A 738 -30.64 29.16 -22.94
C ILE A 738 -29.11 29.09 -22.87
N PRO A 739 -28.38 29.63 -23.87
CA PRO A 739 -26.92 29.74 -23.76
C PRO A 739 -26.52 30.54 -22.51
N GLN A 740 -25.52 30.05 -21.76
CA GLN A 740 -25.15 30.60 -20.46
C GLN A 740 -23.62 30.77 -20.31
N ARG A 741 -23.21 31.89 -19.68
CA ARG A 741 -21.84 32.12 -19.21
C ARG A 741 -21.71 31.58 -17.80
N VAL A 742 -20.74 30.69 -17.57
CA VAL A 742 -20.37 30.21 -16.23
C VAL A 742 -19.03 30.82 -15.86
N THR A 743 -18.93 31.37 -14.64
CA THR A 743 -17.70 31.95 -14.09
C THR A 743 -17.44 31.35 -12.71
N VAL A 744 -16.22 30.87 -12.49
CA VAL A 744 -15.82 30.17 -11.27
C VAL A 744 -14.53 30.77 -10.75
N THR A 745 -14.45 30.96 -9.42
CA THR A 745 -13.21 31.32 -8.72
C THR A 745 -12.81 30.18 -7.78
N GLY A 746 -11.53 29.81 -7.79
CA GLY A 746 -11.04 28.69 -6.99
C GLY A 746 -9.53 28.49 -7.01
N LYS A 747 -9.10 27.27 -6.68
CA LYS A 747 -7.71 26.81 -6.70
C LYS A 747 -7.47 25.85 -7.87
N ALA A 748 -6.57 26.24 -8.77
CA ALA A 748 -6.11 25.40 -9.89
C ALA A 748 -5.03 24.40 -9.45
N TYR A 749 -4.74 23.42 -10.31
CA TYR A 749 -3.72 22.39 -10.08
C TYR A 749 -2.53 22.58 -11.00
N ASP A 750 -1.34 22.27 -10.48
CA ASP A 750 -0.08 22.33 -11.21
C ASP A 750 0.10 21.05 -12.05
N PRO A 751 0.08 21.13 -13.39
CA PRO A 751 0.28 19.97 -14.26
C PRO A 751 1.60 19.21 -13.99
N SER A 752 2.65 19.92 -13.54
CA SER A 752 3.96 19.32 -13.29
C SER A 752 3.97 18.34 -12.10
N LYS A 753 2.96 18.43 -11.21
CA LYS A 753 2.80 17.53 -10.08
C LYS A 753 1.95 16.29 -10.39
N GLY A 754 1.35 16.23 -11.59
CA GLY A 754 0.35 15.24 -11.93
C GLY A 754 -0.93 15.38 -11.11
N PHE A 755 -1.89 14.49 -11.33
CA PHE A 755 -3.15 14.46 -10.57
C PHE A 755 -3.65 13.03 -10.45
N GLN A 756 -4.28 12.69 -9.32
CA GLN A 756 -4.80 11.35 -9.11
C GLN A 756 -6.20 11.39 -8.49
N PHE A 757 -7.06 10.46 -8.88
CA PHE A 757 -8.40 10.31 -8.31
C PHE A 757 -8.91 8.88 -8.48
N PRO A 758 -9.83 8.42 -7.61
CA PRO A 758 -10.35 7.06 -7.68
C PRO A 758 -11.44 6.90 -8.76
N LEU A 759 -11.56 5.69 -9.29
CA LEU A 759 -12.71 5.16 -10.02
C LEU A 759 -13.34 4.03 -9.21
N GLU A 760 -14.66 4.08 -9.10
CA GLU A 760 -15.46 3.02 -8.51
C GLU A 760 -15.74 1.91 -9.54
N PRO A 761 -15.94 0.64 -9.13
CA PRO A 761 -16.45 -0.38 -10.04
C PRO A 761 -17.76 0.07 -10.70
N GLY A 762 -17.83 -0.04 -12.03
CA GLY A 762 -18.94 0.43 -12.83
C GLY A 762 -18.63 1.72 -13.59
N TRP A 763 -19.69 2.38 -14.03
CA TRP A 763 -19.59 3.59 -14.84
C TRP A 763 -19.30 4.81 -13.97
N ASN A 764 -18.28 5.58 -14.35
CA ASN A 764 -17.84 6.77 -13.65
C ASN A 764 -18.00 8.01 -14.55
N GLN A 765 -18.62 9.06 -14.01
CA GLN A 765 -18.65 10.37 -14.64
C GLN A 765 -17.47 11.21 -14.18
N ILE A 766 -16.54 11.49 -15.09
CA ILE A 766 -15.29 12.18 -14.79
C ILE A 766 -15.17 13.50 -15.58
N GLY A 767 -14.25 14.35 -15.17
CA GLY A 767 -13.93 15.64 -15.76
C GLY A 767 -12.42 15.83 -15.92
N CYS A 768 -12.02 16.95 -16.52
CA CYS A 768 -10.62 17.34 -16.61
C CYS A 768 -10.22 18.14 -15.35
N PRO A 769 -9.23 17.69 -14.55
CA PRO A 769 -8.84 18.39 -13.32
C PRO A 769 -7.92 19.61 -13.54
N PHE A 770 -7.52 19.87 -14.78
CA PHE A 770 -6.59 20.94 -15.13
C PHE A 770 -7.25 21.97 -16.05
N LEU A 771 -6.67 23.17 -16.06
CA LEU A 771 -7.01 24.23 -17.03
C LEU A 771 -6.55 23.91 -18.44
N GLN A 772 -5.73 22.87 -18.60
CA GLN A 772 -5.16 22.38 -19.85
C GLN A 772 -5.75 21.01 -20.22
N PRO A 773 -5.85 20.68 -21.51
CA PRO A 773 -6.27 19.35 -21.95
C PRO A 773 -5.31 18.22 -21.51
N VAL A 774 -5.88 17.08 -21.15
CA VAL A 774 -5.15 15.85 -20.75
C VAL A 774 -5.31 14.76 -21.80
N GLN A 775 -4.21 14.26 -22.35
CA GLN A 775 -4.16 13.15 -23.30
C GLN A 775 -4.46 11.82 -22.61
N TRP A 776 -5.59 11.21 -22.91
CA TRP A 776 -6.12 10.03 -22.21
C TRP A 776 -5.22 8.80 -22.36
N GLU A 777 -4.59 8.62 -23.52
CA GLU A 777 -3.69 7.48 -23.81
C GLU A 777 -2.46 7.44 -22.90
N LYS A 778 -2.08 8.57 -22.30
CA LYS A 778 -0.94 8.69 -21.37
C LYS A 778 -1.34 8.52 -19.90
N VAL A 779 -2.63 8.46 -19.60
CA VAL A 779 -3.14 8.23 -18.24
C VAL A 779 -2.83 6.79 -17.82
N LYS A 780 -2.45 6.63 -16.56
CA LYS A 780 -2.11 5.34 -15.96
C LYS A 780 -3.15 4.95 -14.91
N PHE A 781 -3.25 3.66 -14.65
CA PHE A 781 -4.22 3.09 -13.71
C PHE A 781 -3.52 2.14 -12.75
N ALA A 782 -3.86 2.22 -11.46
CA ALA A 782 -3.39 1.31 -10.42
C ALA A 782 -4.58 0.72 -9.68
N ALA A 783 -4.57 -0.55 -9.36
CA ALA A 783 -5.68 -1.17 -8.62
C ALA A 783 -5.45 -1.21 -7.09
N ASP A 784 -4.19 -1.09 -6.64
CA ASP A 784 -3.72 -1.20 -5.23
C ASP A 784 -2.38 -0.42 -5.07
N GLN A 785 -1.69 -0.49 -3.91
CA GLN A 785 -0.34 0.11 -3.67
C GLN A 785 0.81 -0.59 -4.44
N GLY A 786 0.61 -0.89 -5.73
CA GLY A 786 1.55 -1.60 -6.62
C GLY A 786 1.84 -0.86 -7.94
N ARG A 787 2.34 -1.60 -8.96
CA ARG A 787 2.68 -1.09 -10.30
C ARG A 787 1.47 -0.44 -10.98
N SER A 788 1.65 0.76 -11.54
CA SER A 788 0.68 1.39 -12.43
C SER A 788 0.82 0.89 -13.88
N LEU A 789 -0.30 0.66 -14.54
CA LEU A 789 -0.39 0.22 -15.94
C LEU A 789 -0.72 1.40 -16.85
N SER A 790 -0.23 1.38 -18.10
CA SER A 790 -0.72 2.30 -19.13
C SER A 790 -2.20 2.03 -19.44
N TRP A 791 -2.87 2.99 -20.09
CA TRP A 791 -4.25 2.80 -20.57
C TRP A 791 -4.38 1.51 -21.42
N GLU A 792 -3.48 1.26 -22.36
CA GLU A 792 -3.52 0.06 -23.21
C GLU A 792 -3.34 -1.24 -22.41
N GLU A 793 -2.40 -1.26 -21.47
CA GLU A 793 -2.15 -2.42 -20.61
C GLU A 793 -3.37 -2.70 -19.72
N ALA A 794 -3.93 -1.67 -19.09
CA ALA A 794 -5.07 -1.82 -18.20
C ALA A 794 -6.34 -2.24 -18.95
N VAL A 795 -6.55 -1.80 -20.20
CA VAL A 795 -7.62 -2.32 -21.08
C VAL A 795 -7.39 -3.79 -21.43
N LYS A 796 -6.14 -4.16 -21.78
CA LYS A 796 -5.78 -5.55 -22.11
C LYS A 796 -5.96 -6.51 -20.95
N GLU A 797 -5.64 -6.07 -19.73
CA GLU A 797 -5.86 -6.81 -18.48
C GLU A 797 -7.33 -6.80 -18.02
N GLY A 798 -8.21 -6.11 -18.75
CA GLY A 798 -9.64 -6.07 -18.44
C GLY A 798 -9.99 -5.24 -17.20
N TRP A 799 -9.17 -4.25 -16.84
CA TRP A 799 -9.43 -3.38 -15.68
C TRP A 799 -10.44 -2.27 -16.00
N LEU A 800 -10.48 -1.80 -17.24
CA LEU A 800 -11.39 -0.74 -17.70
C LEU A 800 -11.85 -0.99 -19.15
N SER A 801 -12.94 -0.34 -19.54
CA SER A 801 -13.36 -0.29 -20.95
C SER A 801 -12.35 0.47 -21.79
N ARG A 802 -12.24 0.08 -23.06
CA ARG A 802 -11.32 0.71 -24.01
C ARG A 802 -11.67 2.16 -24.32
N SER A 803 -12.94 2.56 -24.31
CA SER A 803 -13.31 3.93 -24.72
C SER A 803 -13.61 4.83 -23.53
N LEU A 804 -13.04 6.03 -23.59
CA LEU A 804 -13.54 7.22 -22.90
C LEU A 804 -14.67 7.82 -23.75
N TRP A 805 -15.83 8.09 -23.15
CA TRP A 805 -16.96 8.65 -23.87
C TRP A 805 -17.26 10.08 -23.44
N THR A 806 -17.77 10.90 -24.35
CA THR A 806 -18.33 12.23 -24.08
C THR A 806 -19.62 12.42 -24.86
N TYR A 807 -20.36 13.50 -24.60
CA TYR A 807 -21.60 13.80 -25.29
C TYR A 807 -21.46 15.09 -26.11
N ARG A 808 -21.54 14.96 -27.43
CA ARG A 808 -21.43 16.09 -28.38
C ARG A 808 -22.34 15.86 -29.58
N GLU A 809 -22.89 16.96 -30.10
CA GLU A 809 -23.82 16.95 -31.24
C GLU A 809 -25.03 16.03 -30.99
N GLY A 810 -25.59 16.07 -29.79
CA GLY A 810 -26.81 15.33 -29.44
C GLY A 810 -26.62 13.84 -29.20
N GLY A 811 -25.38 13.33 -29.05
CA GLY A 811 -25.12 11.90 -28.81
C GLY A 811 -23.77 11.56 -28.20
N TYR A 812 -23.62 10.31 -27.75
CA TYR A 812 -22.35 9.78 -27.26
C TYR A 812 -21.34 9.61 -28.38
N ILE A 813 -20.12 10.07 -28.14
CA ILE A 813 -18.97 9.88 -29.02
C ILE A 813 -17.72 9.49 -28.21
N PRO A 814 -16.79 8.66 -28.75
CA PRO A 814 -15.51 8.42 -28.13
C PRO A 814 -14.65 9.70 -28.07
N ALA A 815 -13.84 9.82 -27.02
CA ALA A 815 -12.87 10.88 -26.82
C ALA A 815 -11.47 10.29 -26.52
N ASN A 816 -10.43 11.04 -26.85
CA ASN A 816 -9.03 10.71 -26.56
C ASN A 816 -8.34 11.74 -25.65
N THR A 817 -9.08 12.79 -25.27
CA THR A 817 -8.57 13.90 -24.47
C THR A 817 -9.65 14.34 -23.48
N LEU A 818 -9.26 14.56 -22.22
CA LEU A 818 -10.08 15.27 -21.25
C LEU A 818 -9.88 16.77 -21.49
N GLU A 819 -10.92 17.42 -22.00
CA GLU A 819 -10.95 18.85 -22.26
C GLU A 819 -11.46 19.58 -21.01
N PRO A 820 -10.88 20.74 -20.65
CA PRO A 820 -11.43 21.59 -19.61
C PRO A 820 -12.92 21.89 -19.86
N TRP A 821 -13.71 21.98 -18.78
CA TRP A 821 -15.15 22.19 -18.81
C TRP A 821 -16.02 21.05 -19.37
N SER A 822 -15.43 20.00 -19.94
CA SER A 822 -16.17 18.87 -20.51
C SER A 822 -16.29 17.71 -19.51
N GLY A 823 -17.41 17.01 -19.54
CA GLY A 823 -17.61 15.76 -18.79
C GLY A 823 -17.46 14.52 -19.68
N TYR A 824 -17.13 13.40 -19.04
CA TYR A 824 -16.80 12.14 -19.69
C TYR A 824 -17.30 10.92 -18.90
N TRP A 825 -17.40 9.79 -19.59
CA TRP A 825 -17.66 8.48 -18.99
C TRP A 825 -16.49 7.53 -19.21
N ILE A 826 -16.20 6.75 -18.17
CA ILE A 826 -15.33 5.59 -18.24
C ILE A 826 -15.92 4.44 -17.41
N LEU A 827 -15.84 3.22 -17.92
CA LEU A 827 -16.24 2.01 -17.18
C LEU A 827 -15.00 1.40 -16.54
N ALA A 828 -14.96 1.34 -15.22
CA ALA A 828 -13.99 0.56 -14.47
C ALA A 828 -14.61 -0.79 -14.07
N ARG A 829 -13.87 -1.88 -14.22
CA ARG A 829 -14.34 -3.24 -13.89
C ARG A 829 -13.95 -3.67 -12.47
N ARG A 830 -13.18 -2.81 -11.80
CA ARG A 830 -12.69 -2.97 -10.43
C ARG A 830 -12.37 -1.58 -9.86
N PRO A 831 -12.14 -1.45 -8.54
CA PRO A 831 -11.63 -0.19 -7.98
C PRO A 831 -10.27 0.13 -8.60
N LEU A 832 -10.08 1.37 -9.05
CA LEU A 832 -8.84 1.85 -9.66
C LEU A 832 -8.51 3.25 -9.17
N GLN A 833 -7.22 3.55 -9.03
CA GLN A 833 -6.68 4.89 -8.95
C GLN A 833 -6.24 5.34 -10.34
N VAL A 834 -6.84 6.43 -10.83
CA VAL A 834 -6.37 7.13 -12.03
C VAL A 834 -5.14 7.94 -11.66
N ILE A 835 -4.10 7.86 -12.47
CA ILE A 835 -2.87 8.63 -12.34
C ILE A 835 -2.68 9.39 -13.65
N ILE A 836 -2.86 10.70 -13.61
CA ILE A 836 -2.53 11.61 -14.70
C ILE A 836 -1.09 12.08 -14.47
N PRO A 837 -0.11 11.53 -15.21
CA PRO A 837 1.27 11.98 -15.07
C PRO A 837 1.48 13.33 -15.78
N PRO A 838 2.52 14.11 -15.43
CA PRO A 838 2.75 15.43 -16.02
C PRO A 838 2.79 15.44 -17.55
N GLU A 839 3.39 14.42 -18.16
CA GLU A 839 3.51 14.28 -19.62
C GLU A 839 2.17 14.05 -20.35
N ALA A 840 1.09 13.74 -19.62
CA ALA A 840 -0.26 13.62 -20.15
C ALA A 840 -0.92 14.99 -20.38
N VAL A 841 -0.48 16.03 -19.68
CA VAL A 841 -1.06 17.37 -19.82
C VAL A 841 -0.36 18.13 -20.95
N THR A 842 -1.15 18.75 -21.84
CA THR A 842 -0.58 19.55 -22.94
C THR A 842 0.05 20.83 -22.41
N ALA A 843 1.33 21.06 -22.74
CA ALA A 843 2.05 22.25 -22.32
C ALA A 843 1.59 23.45 -23.15
N ASP A 844 0.88 24.37 -22.51
CA ASP A 844 0.61 25.69 -23.07
C ASP A 844 0.73 26.75 -21.95
N ASP A 845 1.89 27.40 -21.89
CA ASP A 845 2.31 28.29 -20.80
C ASP A 845 1.50 29.61 -20.73
N GLY A 846 0.68 29.90 -21.74
CA GLY A 846 -0.08 31.17 -21.87
C GLY A 846 -1.41 31.24 -21.09
N PHE A 847 -1.96 30.11 -20.63
CA PHE A 847 -3.29 30.07 -20.01
C PHE A 847 -3.33 30.70 -18.61
N LEU A 848 -2.30 30.48 -17.78
CA LEU A 848 -2.23 31.02 -16.42
C LEU A 848 -2.12 32.54 -16.39
N SER A 849 -1.51 33.17 -17.42
CA SER A 849 -1.47 34.63 -17.56
C SER A 849 -2.82 35.25 -17.93
N ALA A 850 -3.64 34.55 -18.73
CA ALA A 850 -4.96 35.04 -19.15
C ALA A 850 -6.02 34.91 -18.04
N ALA A 851 -5.92 33.88 -17.19
CA ALA A 851 -6.85 33.63 -16.07
C ALA A 851 -6.66 34.56 -14.85
N LYS A 852 -5.61 35.40 -14.83
CA LYS A 852 -5.27 36.30 -13.71
C LYS A 852 -5.84 37.74 -13.83
N GLY A 853 -6.73 38.00 -14.79
CA GLY A 853 -7.52 39.24 -14.81
C GLY A 853 -6.91 40.46 -15.53
N ILE A 854 -5.96 40.29 -16.44
CA ILE A 854 -5.64 41.36 -17.40
C ILE A 854 -6.65 41.25 -18.55
N GLY A 855 -7.50 42.27 -18.69
CA GLY A 855 -8.59 42.33 -19.67
C GLY A 855 -8.17 41.87 -21.07
N SER A 856 -8.45 40.61 -21.38
CA SER A 856 -8.45 40.08 -22.73
C SER A 856 -9.56 39.04 -22.81
N SER A 857 -10.35 39.15 -23.88
CA SER A 857 -11.52 38.34 -24.15
C SER A 857 -11.21 36.85 -24.05
N VAL A 858 -11.96 36.20 -23.16
CA VAL A 858 -12.07 34.76 -22.98
C VAL A 858 -12.05 34.05 -24.33
N ILE A 859 -11.07 33.16 -24.46
CA ILE A 859 -10.97 31.98 -25.33
C ILE A 859 -12.18 31.86 -26.27
N SER A 860 -11.95 32.19 -27.55
CA SER A 860 -12.81 31.74 -28.63
C SER A 860 -12.91 30.22 -28.56
N PRO A 861 -14.07 29.62 -28.88
CA PRO A 861 -14.20 28.16 -28.85
C PRO A 861 -13.06 27.61 -29.69
N VAL A 862 -12.32 26.63 -29.17
CA VAL A 862 -11.73 25.66 -30.09
C VAL A 862 -12.94 25.08 -30.78
N GLY A 863 -13.21 25.63 -31.96
CA GLY A 863 -14.45 25.43 -32.65
C GLY A 863 -14.67 23.95 -32.85
N ALA A 864 -15.94 23.58 -33.00
CA ALA A 864 -16.31 22.60 -33.99
C ALA A 864 -15.35 22.76 -35.19
N ARG A 865 -14.33 21.89 -35.29
CA ARG A 865 -13.67 21.67 -36.56
C ARG A 865 -14.75 21.03 -37.41
N PRO A 866 -15.27 21.71 -38.45
CA PRO A 866 -16.09 21.03 -39.42
C PRO A 866 -15.24 19.89 -39.98
N TRP A 867 -15.80 18.69 -40.06
CA TRP A 867 -15.11 17.57 -40.70
C TRP A 867 -14.90 17.91 -42.18
N GLY A 868 -13.74 18.49 -42.51
CA GLY A 868 -13.40 18.88 -43.88
C GLY A 868 -12.28 19.91 -44.03
N ALA A 869 -11.02 19.55 -43.74
CA ALA A 869 -9.82 20.09 -44.41
C ALA A 869 -8.58 19.25 -44.05
N LYS A 870 -7.79 18.91 -45.07
CA LYS A 870 -6.63 17.99 -45.04
C LYS A 870 -5.47 18.46 -44.16
N GLY A 871 -4.87 17.52 -43.41
CA GLY A 871 -3.50 17.62 -42.88
C GLY A 871 -3.16 16.53 -41.85
N SER A 872 -2.26 15.61 -42.21
CA SER A 872 -1.61 14.52 -41.42
C SER A 872 -2.53 13.50 -40.71
N SER A 873 -2.90 12.36 -41.30
CA SER A 873 -2.14 11.10 -41.38
C SER A 873 -1.51 10.62 -40.07
N GLY A 874 -2.28 9.89 -39.26
CA GLY A 874 -1.79 9.11 -38.12
C GLY A 874 -2.91 8.72 -37.16
N TYR A 875 -3.40 7.48 -37.28
CA TYR A 875 -4.32 6.76 -36.39
C TYR A 875 -5.81 7.11 -36.49
N GLY A 876 -6.56 6.08 -36.89
CA GLY A 876 -7.97 6.12 -37.28
C GLY A 876 -8.92 6.38 -36.12
N ALA A 877 -10.06 6.98 -36.48
CA ALA A 877 -11.26 6.99 -35.66
C ALA A 877 -11.55 5.59 -35.10
N ALA A 878 -12.06 5.51 -33.87
CA ALA A 878 -12.33 4.31 -33.09
C ALA A 878 -13.40 3.34 -33.66
N GLY A 879 -13.59 3.31 -34.99
CA GLY A 879 -14.04 2.12 -35.70
C GLY A 879 -12.80 1.32 -36.11
N ILE A 880 -12.86 0.00 -36.02
CA ILE A 880 -11.76 -0.85 -36.50
C ILE A 880 -11.47 -0.46 -37.95
N ASP A 881 -10.30 0.15 -38.21
CA ASP A 881 -9.78 0.34 -39.55
C ASP A 881 -9.52 -1.05 -40.14
N MET A 882 -10.53 -1.63 -40.79
CA MET A 882 -10.41 -2.88 -41.54
C MET A 882 -9.58 -2.70 -42.82
N GLY A 883 -8.90 -1.56 -42.98
CA GLY A 883 -8.08 -1.19 -44.12
C GLY A 883 -6.60 -1.51 -43.98
N ARG A 884 -6.21 -2.72 -43.53
CA ARG A 884 -4.85 -3.26 -43.81
C ARG A 884 -4.79 -4.77 -43.55
N GLY A 885 -5.00 -5.56 -44.61
CA GLY A 885 -4.46 -6.93 -44.70
C GLY A 885 -5.44 -8.11 -44.74
N THR A 886 -6.75 -7.91 -44.75
CA THR A 886 -7.72 -9.02 -44.79
C THR A 886 -8.38 -9.19 -46.16
N SER A 887 -8.69 -10.43 -46.54
CA SER A 887 -9.34 -10.75 -47.82
C SER A 887 -10.74 -10.10 -47.88
N PRO A 888 -11.07 -9.28 -48.90
CA PRO A 888 -12.27 -8.41 -48.96
C PRO A 888 -13.65 -9.10 -48.87
N GLY A 889 -13.73 -10.42 -48.73
CA GLY A 889 -15.00 -11.18 -48.71
C GLY A 889 -15.44 -11.72 -47.34
N VAL A 890 -14.61 -11.60 -46.29
CA VAL A 890 -14.81 -12.32 -45.02
C VAL A 890 -15.24 -11.42 -43.86
N SER A 891 -14.84 -10.14 -43.86
CA SER A 891 -15.07 -9.20 -42.77
C SER A 891 -15.94 -8.03 -43.21
N TRP A 892 -16.89 -7.60 -42.38
CA TRP A 892 -17.78 -6.46 -42.65
C TRP A 892 -18.23 -5.78 -41.35
N SER A 893 -18.75 -4.57 -41.46
CA SER A 893 -19.27 -3.73 -40.38
C SER A 893 -20.57 -3.05 -40.80
N LEU A 894 -21.48 -2.88 -39.85
CA LEU A 894 -22.74 -2.14 -39.94
C LEU A 894 -22.79 -1.14 -38.79
N GLN A 895 -22.91 0.13 -39.11
CA GLN A 895 -23.21 1.19 -38.16
C GLN A 895 -24.73 1.37 -38.07
N LEU A 896 -25.25 1.46 -36.86
CA LEU A 896 -26.64 1.79 -36.54
C LEU A 896 -26.70 3.16 -35.87
N SER A 897 -27.76 3.91 -36.15
CA SER A 897 -28.05 5.19 -35.50
C SER A 897 -29.52 5.30 -35.16
N ALA A 898 -29.87 5.67 -33.93
CA ALA A 898 -31.22 6.04 -33.55
C ALA A 898 -31.33 7.56 -33.39
N ALA A 899 -32.39 8.19 -33.86
CA ALA A 899 -32.61 9.63 -33.70
C ALA A 899 -34.08 9.95 -33.38
N CYS A 900 -34.30 10.95 -32.54
CA CYS A 900 -35.61 11.45 -32.14
C CYS A 900 -35.46 12.95 -31.83
N GLY A 901 -36.09 13.81 -32.63
CA GLY A 901 -35.86 15.26 -32.56
C GLY A 901 -34.38 15.62 -32.81
N GLU A 902 -33.80 16.42 -31.91
CA GLU A 902 -32.39 16.81 -31.95
C GLU A 902 -31.44 15.82 -31.25
N SER A 903 -31.99 14.79 -30.59
CA SER A 903 -31.22 13.75 -29.90
C SER A 903 -30.93 12.57 -30.81
N GLN A 904 -29.70 12.07 -30.77
CA GLN A 904 -29.26 10.94 -31.57
C GLN A 904 -28.26 10.04 -30.86
N ASP A 905 -28.30 8.76 -31.17
CA ASP A 905 -27.35 7.76 -30.72
C ASP A 905 -26.75 7.07 -31.93
N ARG A 906 -25.58 7.54 -32.35
CA ARG A 906 -24.97 7.25 -33.67
C ARG A 906 -23.75 6.32 -33.62
N TYR A 907 -23.19 6.06 -32.45
CA TYR A 907 -21.98 5.24 -32.29
C TYR A 907 -22.34 3.80 -31.90
N ASN A 908 -23.07 3.12 -32.79
CA ASN A 908 -23.47 1.73 -32.58
C ASN A 908 -22.99 0.86 -33.74
N TYR A 909 -22.21 -0.18 -33.47
CA TYR A 909 -21.56 -0.99 -34.50
C TYR A 909 -21.77 -2.47 -34.29
N LEU A 910 -22.07 -3.20 -35.36
CA LEU A 910 -22.00 -4.66 -35.36
C LEU A 910 -21.31 -5.17 -36.60
N GLY A 911 -20.72 -6.36 -36.55
CA GLY A 911 -20.01 -6.87 -37.71
C GLY A 911 -19.37 -8.23 -37.56
N VAL A 912 -18.67 -8.65 -38.61
CA VAL A 912 -17.85 -9.86 -38.60
C VAL A 912 -16.38 -9.45 -38.72
N ALA A 913 -15.57 -9.86 -37.75
CA ALA A 913 -14.13 -9.65 -37.74
C ALA A 913 -13.39 -11.00 -37.60
N PRO A 914 -12.41 -11.33 -38.47
CA PRO A 914 -11.69 -12.59 -38.42
C PRO A 914 -10.88 -12.82 -37.14
N GLY A 915 -10.51 -11.74 -36.45
CA GLY A 915 -9.77 -11.77 -35.19
C GLY A 915 -10.64 -11.75 -33.93
N ALA A 916 -11.95 -11.54 -34.06
CA ALA A 916 -12.87 -11.54 -32.92
C ALA A 916 -12.98 -12.95 -32.31
N LYS A 917 -13.15 -12.99 -30.99
CA LYS A 917 -13.37 -14.22 -30.21
C LYS A 917 -14.86 -14.38 -29.90
N PRO A 918 -15.38 -15.62 -29.77
CA PRO A 918 -16.73 -15.84 -29.29
C PRO A 918 -16.94 -15.27 -27.88
N GLY A 919 -18.08 -14.63 -27.65
CA GLY A 919 -18.38 -13.93 -26.39
C GLY A 919 -17.88 -12.49 -26.39
N PHE A 920 -17.79 -11.86 -25.22
CA PHE A 920 -17.28 -10.49 -25.10
C PHE A 920 -15.77 -10.44 -25.40
N ASP A 921 -15.37 -9.71 -26.44
CA ASP A 921 -13.99 -9.49 -26.84
C ASP A 921 -13.59 -8.01 -26.66
N PRO A 922 -12.82 -7.65 -25.62
CA PRO A 922 -12.46 -6.24 -25.36
C PRO A 922 -11.64 -5.57 -26.47
N SER A 923 -11.10 -6.34 -27.43
CA SER A 923 -10.40 -5.78 -28.59
C SER A 923 -11.34 -5.35 -29.72
N TYR A 924 -12.59 -5.80 -29.69
CA TYR A 924 -13.55 -5.70 -30.79
C TYR A 924 -14.88 -5.12 -30.32
N ASP A 925 -15.35 -5.55 -29.16
CA ASP A 925 -16.58 -5.09 -28.53
C ASP A 925 -16.35 -3.78 -27.77
N LEU A 926 -17.45 -3.10 -27.51
CA LEU A 926 -17.42 -1.85 -26.76
C LEU A 926 -18.70 -1.70 -25.94
N GLU A 927 -18.54 -1.43 -24.66
CA GLU A 927 -19.63 -1.22 -23.72
C GLU A 927 -20.28 0.15 -23.91
N LYS A 928 -21.59 0.21 -23.67
CA LYS A 928 -22.38 1.43 -23.83
C LYS A 928 -22.56 2.16 -22.49
N PRO A 929 -22.27 3.48 -22.41
CA PRO A 929 -22.50 4.25 -21.19
C PRO A 929 -23.99 4.37 -20.83
N PRO A 930 -24.34 4.55 -19.54
CA PRO A 930 -25.72 4.71 -19.10
C PRO A 930 -26.33 5.96 -19.73
N PRO A 931 -27.58 5.92 -20.19
CA PRO A 931 -28.15 7.05 -20.90
C PRO A 931 -28.76 8.09 -19.96
N ALA A 932 -28.63 9.39 -20.27
CA ALA A 932 -29.28 10.45 -19.49
C ALA A 932 -30.64 10.89 -20.05
N GLU A 933 -30.72 11.07 -21.38
CA GLU A 933 -31.95 11.42 -22.10
C GLU A 933 -31.76 11.06 -23.59
N GLY A 934 -32.84 10.92 -24.35
CA GLY A 934 -32.80 10.67 -25.80
C GLY A 934 -33.12 9.23 -26.22
N PRO A 935 -33.17 8.95 -27.53
CA PRO A 935 -33.27 7.59 -28.03
C PRO A 935 -31.94 6.87 -27.81
N ILE A 936 -31.97 5.66 -27.28
CA ILE A 936 -30.78 4.90 -26.90
C ILE A 936 -30.86 3.54 -27.58
N LEU A 937 -29.81 3.21 -28.32
CA LEU A 937 -29.69 1.96 -29.05
C LEU A 937 -28.56 1.12 -28.45
N TRP A 938 -28.83 -0.10 -28.01
CA TRP A 938 -27.76 -1.01 -27.58
C TRP A 938 -27.91 -2.40 -28.18
N LEU A 939 -26.79 -3.12 -28.21
CA LEU A 939 -26.72 -4.50 -28.64
C LEU A 939 -26.78 -5.43 -27.42
N GLY A 940 -27.53 -6.52 -27.52
CA GLY A 940 -27.69 -7.52 -26.46
C GLY A 940 -26.49 -8.45 -26.33
N GLY A 941 -25.94 -8.58 -25.11
CA GLY A 941 -24.79 -9.44 -24.82
C GLY A 941 -25.10 -10.95 -24.86
N ILE A 942 -24.11 -11.74 -25.28
CA ILE A 942 -24.16 -13.21 -25.37
C ILE A 942 -24.29 -13.85 -23.96
N ARG A 943 -25.27 -14.74 -23.75
CA ARG A 943 -25.41 -15.56 -22.52
C ARG A 943 -24.42 -16.73 -22.49
N ALA A 944 -23.76 -16.93 -21.35
CA ALA A 944 -23.18 -18.20 -20.95
C ALA A 944 -24.25 -19.07 -20.25
N GLY A 945 -24.62 -20.21 -20.85
CA GLY A 945 -25.34 -21.31 -20.19
C GLY A 945 -26.81 -21.06 -19.76
N ASP A 946 -27.71 -21.87 -20.31
CA ASP A 946 -29.07 -22.20 -19.83
C ASP A 946 -30.19 -21.12 -19.82
N GLY A 947 -31.28 -21.43 -20.56
CA GLY A 947 -32.68 -21.06 -20.29
C GLY A 947 -33.09 -19.58 -20.30
N PHE A 948 -33.86 -19.16 -21.32
CA PHE A 948 -34.66 -17.92 -21.28
C PHE A 948 -35.49 -17.85 -19.98
N VAL A 949 -35.31 -16.79 -19.18
CA VAL A 949 -36.29 -16.39 -18.17
C VAL A 949 -37.15 -15.34 -18.85
N LYS A 950 -38.45 -15.63 -19.01
CA LYS A 950 -39.44 -14.68 -19.47
C LYS A 950 -39.49 -13.50 -18.49
N ALA A 951 -39.20 -12.29 -18.94
CA ALA A 951 -39.64 -11.10 -18.23
C ALA A 951 -41.17 -11.08 -18.35
N GLN A 952 -41.87 -11.46 -17.27
CA GLN A 952 -43.32 -11.29 -17.20
C GLN A 952 -43.62 -9.79 -17.16
N ALA A 953 -44.32 -9.29 -18.18
CA ALA A 953 -44.99 -8.00 -18.12
C ALA A 953 -46.09 -8.04 -17.04
N GLY A 954 -45.74 -7.63 -15.83
CA GLY A 954 -46.68 -7.38 -14.73
C GLY A 954 -47.12 -5.92 -14.74
N ARG A 955 -48.43 -5.67 -14.79
CA ARG A 955 -49.00 -4.33 -14.61
C ARG A 955 -48.81 -3.90 -13.14
N GLY A 956 -47.97 -2.91 -12.90
CA GLY A 956 -47.91 -2.17 -11.64
C GLY A 956 -46.48 -1.88 -11.19
N GLN A 957 -46.12 -0.59 -11.14
CA GLN A 957 -45.06 0.04 -10.33
C GLN A 957 -43.66 -0.56 -10.20
N ASP A 958 -43.29 -1.59 -10.97
CA ASP A 958 -41.92 -2.08 -11.12
C ASP A 958 -41.43 -1.74 -12.53
N ASN A 959 -40.79 -0.57 -12.67
CA ASN A 959 -40.07 -0.23 -13.90
C ASN A 959 -38.95 -1.26 -14.08
N VAL A 960 -39.07 -2.11 -15.10
CA VAL A 960 -37.96 -2.94 -15.56
C VAL A 960 -36.93 -1.99 -16.17
N THR A 961 -36.07 -1.43 -15.33
CA THR A 961 -34.94 -0.59 -15.75
C THR A 961 -33.95 -1.46 -16.54
N ALA A 962 -33.10 -0.84 -17.37
CA ALA A 962 -32.03 -1.49 -18.11
C ALA A 962 -31.15 -2.45 -17.27
N ALA A 963 -31.20 -2.34 -15.94
CA ALA A 963 -30.54 -3.24 -14.97
C ALA A 963 -31.08 -4.70 -14.96
N ALA A 964 -32.26 -4.97 -15.52
CA ALA A 964 -32.86 -6.32 -15.49
C ALA A 964 -32.51 -7.22 -16.69
N LEU A 965 -31.75 -6.72 -17.67
CA LEU A 965 -31.26 -7.53 -18.79
C LEU A 965 -29.95 -8.20 -18.39
N SER A 966 -29.93 -9.53 -18.33
CA SER A 966 -28.84 -10.37 -17.83
C SER A 966 -27.60 -10.42 -18.76
N GLY A 967 -27.11 -9.28 -19.24
CA GLY A 967 -25.92 -9.12 -20.09
C GLY A 967 -25.51 -7.65 -20.28
N THR A 968 -24.22 -7.38 -20.50
CA THR A 968 -23.68 -6.02 -20.70
C THR A 968 -24.23 -5.38 -21.98
N ALA A 969 -24.79 -4.16 -21.89
CA ALA A 969 -25.22 -3.39 -23.06
C ALA A 969 -24.00 -2.92 -23.88
N LEU A 970 -23.99 -3.23 -25.17
CA LEU A 970 -22.85 -2.92 -26.06
C LEU A 970 -23.19 -1.82 -27.05
N ALA A 971 -22.25 -0.90 -27.24
CA ALA A 971 -22.18 0.05 -28.34
C ALA A 971 -21.48 -0.58 -29.56
N ALA A 972 -20.61 -1.58 -29.37
CA ALA A 972 -20.09 -2.37 -30.49
C ALA A 972 -20.04 -3.87 -30.17
N ASP A 973 -20.44 -4.72 -31.12
CA ASP A 973 -20.36 -6.19 -31.04
C ASP A 973 -19.86 -6.76 -32.39
N TYR A 974 -18.61 -7.22 -32.44
CA TYR A 974 -18.07 -7.90 -33.63
C TYR A 974 -17.87 -9.38 -33.35
N ARG A 975 -18.41 -10.22 -34.23
CA ARG A 975 -18.41 -11.67 -34.05
C ARG A 975 -17.46 -12.39 -34.99
N SER A 976 -17.00 -13.54 -34.51
CA SER A 976 -16.26 -14.50 -35.29
C SER A 976 -17.19 -15.30 -36.21
N LEU A 977 -16.65 -15.92 -37.27
CA LEU A 977 -17.40 -16.90 -38.06
C LEU A 977 -17.71 -18.21 -37.30
N ALA A 978 -17.22 -18.36 -36.07
CA ALA A 978 -17.39 -19.56 -35.26
C ALA A 978 -18.68 -19.56 -34.43
N GLU A 979 -19.42 -18.45 -34.40
CA GLU A 979 -20.65 -18.27 -33.62
C GLU A 979 -21.85 -17.83 -34.47
N PRO A 980 -23.09 -17.93 -33.96
CA PRO A 980 -24.26 -17.41 -34.65
C PRO A 980 -24.15 -15.90 -34.90
N LEU A 981 -24.25 -15.50 -36.16
CA LEU A 981 -24.22 -14.10 -36.60
C LEU A 981 -25.62 -13.48 -36.47
N ILE A 982 -26.09 -13.41 -35.23
CA ILE A 982 -27.42 -12.90 -34.85
C ILE A 982 -27.25 -11.88 -33.72
N TRP A 983 -27.57 -10.62 -33.96
CA TRP A 983 -27.49 -9.55 -32.98
C TRP A 983 -28.88 -9.13 -32.55
N ASP A 984 -29.13 -9.12 -31.24
CA ASP A 984 -30.29 -8.47 -30.66
C ASP A 984 -30.01 -6.99 -30.49
N ILE A 985 -30.95 -6.15 -30.92
CA ILE A 985 -30.88 -4.70 -30.91
C ILE A 985 -32.06 -4.19 -30.12
N PHE A 986 -31.79 -3.34 -29.14
CA PHE A 986 -32.79 -2.72 -28.32
C PHE A 986 -32.72 -1.22 -28.52
N ILE A 987 -33.89 -0.59 -28.68
CA ILE A 987 -34.03 0.85 -28.84
C ILE A 987 -35.03 1.32 -27.79
N GLU A 988 -34.60 2.18 -26.88
CA GLU A 988 -35.45 2.81 -25.87
C GLU A 988 -35.59 4.30 -26.18
N ASN A 989 -36.77 4.86 -25.96
CA ASN A 989 -36.96 6.31 -26.00
C ASN A 989 -37.01 6.86 -24.57
N ASN A 990 -35.91 7.44 -24.09
CA ASN A 990 -35.84 8.05 -22.75
C ASN A 990 -35.93 9.59 -22.82
N THR A 991 -36.69 10.14 -23.76
CA THR A 991 -36.98 11.59 -23.79
C THR A 991 -38.14 11.95 -22.85
N ALA A 992 -38.15 13.19 -22.37
CA ALA A 992 -39.32 13.71 -21.65
C ALA A 992 -40.58 13.64 -22.54
N ALA A 993 -41.75 13.45 -21.93
CA ALA A 993 -43.01 13.31 -22.68
C ALA A 993 -43.35 14.50 -23.60
N SER A 994 -42.78 15.67 -23.34
CA SER A 994 -42.87 16.87 -24.20
C SER A 994 -42.11 16.75 -25.53
N ASP A 995 -41.11 15.85 -25.59
CA ASP A 995 -40.20 15.63 -26.72
C ASP A 995 -40.42 14.25 -27.37
N ALA A 996 -41.58 13.61 -27.11
CA ALA A 996 -41.95 12.32 -27.66
C ALA A 996 -42.20 12.44 -29.18
N GLY A 997 -41.18 12.09 -29.97
CA GLY A 997 -41.23 12.09 -31.44
C GLY A 997 -41.12 10.70 -32.06
N GLU A 998 -41.25 10.64 -33.38
CA GLU A 998 -40.98 9.43 -34.16
C GLU A 998 -39.48 9.06 -34.05
N VAL A 999 -39.17 7.84 -33.63
CA VAL A 999 -37.79 7.34 -33.56
C VAL A 999 -37.39 6.81 -34.93
N THR A 1000 -36.31 7.35 -35.48
CA THR A 1000 -35.74 6.91 -36.76
C THR A 1000 -34.48 6.08 -36.51
N LEU A 1001 -34.53 4.80 -36.87
CA LEU A 1001 -33.37 3.91 -36.95
C LEU A 1001 -32.78 4.00 -38.36
N SER A 1002 -31.53 4.44 -38.47
CA SER A 1002 -30.76 4.49 -39.72
C SER A 1002 -29.56 3.55 -39.65
N TRP A 1003 -29.10 3.05 -40.80
CA TRP A 1003 -27.91 2.22 -40.86
C TRP A 1003 -27.08 2.43 -42.12
N VAL A 1004 -25.78 2.15 -41.99
CA VAL A 1004 -24.81 2.13 -43.10
C VAL A 1004 -23.83 0.99 -42.84
N GLY A 1005 -23.61 0.12 -43.82
CA GLY A 1005 -22.59 -0.93 -43.72
C GLY A 1005 -21.93 -1.27 -45.03
N ASN A 1006 -20.85 -2.03 -44.92
CA ASN A 1006 -19.89 -2.27 -46.00
C ASN A 1006 -19.78 -3.75 -46.42
N TRP A 1007 -20.79 -4.58 -46.15
CA TRP A 1007 -20.77 -5.98 -46.54
C TRP A 1007 -20.95 -6.14 -48.06
N ASP A 1008 -20.29 -7.16 -48.63
CA ASP A 1008 -20.52 -7.56 -50.01
C ASP A 1008 -21.89 -8.25 -50.12
N ALA A 1009 -22.84 -7.60 -50.80
CA ALA A 1009 -24.19 -8.12 -51.01
C ALA A 1009 -24.23 -9.42 -51.87
N GLY A 1010 -23.16 -9.75 -52.59
CA GLY A 1010 -22.96 -11.02 -53.27
C GLY A 1010 -22.49 -12.14 -52.34
N ALA A 1011 -21.73 -11.82 -51.29
CA ALA A 1011 -21.21 -12.77 -50.31
C ALA A 1011 -22.08 -12.90 -49.04
N TRP A 1012 -22.90 -11.90 -48.73
CA TRP A 1012 -23.65 -11.80 -47.47
C TRP A 1012 -25.12 -11.40 -47.67
N LYS A 1013 -26.01 -12.01 -46.89
CA LYS A 1013 -27.43 -11.66 -46.74
C LYS A 1013 -27.65 -11.20 -45.30
N LEU A 1014 -28.09 -9.97 -45.11
CA LEU A 1014 -28.49 -9.45 -43.80
C LEU A 1014 -30.01 -9.27 -43.79
N THR A 1015 -30.66 -9.71 -42.71
CA THR A 1015 -32.11 -9.58 -42.50
C THR A 1015 -32.35 -8.90 -41.15
N LEU A 1016 -33.24 -7.90 -41.12
CA LEU A 1016 -33.79 -7.30 -39.92
C LEU A 1016 -35.15 -7.93 -39.62
N THR A 1017 -35.36 -8.38 -38.39
CA THR A 1017 -36.61 -9.01 -37.94
C THR A 1017 -37.05 -8.43 -36.61
N GLU A 1018 -38.35 -8.46 -36.35
CA GLU A 1018 -38.92 -8.18 -35.03
C GLU A 1018 -39.32 -9.52 -34.39
N PRO A 1019 -38.64 -9.98 -33.32
CA PRO A 1019 -38.92 -11.27 -32.70
C PRO A 1019 -40.22 -11.20 -31.88
N GLY A 1020 -41.23 -12.01 -32.24
CA GLY A 1020 -42.51 -12.09 -31.51
C GLY A 1020 -42.63 -13.35 -30.64
N GLU A 1021 -43.30 -13.25 -29.48
CA GLU A 1021 -43.66 -14.40 -28.62
C GLU A 1021 -44.66 -15.39 -29.25
N ASN A 1022 -45.25 -15.05 -30.41
CA ASN A 1022 -46.22 -15.88 -31.13
C ASN A 1022 -45.95 -15.95 -32.65
N SER A 1023 -44.71 -16.20 -33.05
CA SER A 1023 -44.30 -16.44 -34.44
C SER A 1023 -44.74 -17.81 -35.02
N ALA A 1024 -45.86 -18.36 -34.53
CA ALA A 1024 -46.59 -19.47 -35.16
C ALA A 1024 -47.67 -18.98 -36.16
N ARG A 1025 -47.88 -17.67 -36.31
CA ARG A 1025 -48.64 -17.06 -37.42
C ARG A 1025 -47.76 -15.98 -38.05
N GLY A 1026 -47.19 -16.27 -39.22
CA GLY A 1026 -46.19 -15.44 -39.90
C GLY A 1026 -46.64 -14.03 -40.27
N THR A 1027 -46.58 -13.09 -39.32
CA THR A 1027 -46.72 -11.65 -39.54
C THR A 1027 -45.53 -10.83 -39.04
N GLY A 1028 -44.42 -11.47 -38.66
CA GLY A 1028 -43.15 -10.76 -38.46
C GLY A 1028 -42.62 -10.32 -39.83
N THR A 1029 -42.54 -9.02 -40.07
CA THR A 1029 -42.04 -8.46 -41.33
C THR A 1029 -40.53 -8.68 -41.41
N GLU A 1030 -40.08 -9.77 -42.04
CA GLU A 1030 -38.66 -9.94 -42.36
C GLU A 1030 -38.27 -8.93 -43.44
N MET A 1031 -37.36 -8.01 -43.11
CA MET A 1031 -36.83 -7.03 -44.06
C MET A 1031 -35.40 -7.42 -44.46
N LEU A 1032 -35.17 -7.60 -45.76
CA LEU A 1032 -33.80 -7.68 -46.28
C LEU A 1032 -33.13 -6.31 -46.09
N LEU A 1033 -31.99 -6.27 -45.41
CA LEU A 1033 -31.24 -5.04 -45.20
C LEU A 1033 -30.43 -4.68 -46.45
N PRO A 1034 -30.63 -3.49 -47.08
CA PRO A 1034 -29.68 -2.89 -48.01
C PRO A 1034 -28.47 -2.31 -47.26
N SER A 1035 -27.36 -2.04 -47.96
CA SER A 1035 -26.12 -1.49 -47.38
C SER A 1035 -26.27 -0.13 -46.71
N PHE A 1036 -27.36 0.59 -46.99
CA PHE A 1036 -27.78 1.78 -46.26
C PHE A 1036 -29.31 1.89 -46.29
N GLY A 1037 -29.90 2.45 -45.24
CA GLY A 1037 -31.34 2.66 -45.17
C GLY A 1037 -31.79 3.20 -43.83
N SER A 1038 -33.09 3.42 -43.70
CA SER A 1038 -33.72 3.86 -42.46
C SER A 1038 -35.14 3.31 -42.33
N ILE A 1039 -35.59 3.13 -41.09
CA ILE A 1039 -36.98 2.89 -40.72
C ILE A 1039 -37.36 3.83 -39.58
N SER A 1040 -38.62 4.23 -39.55
CA SER A 1040 -39.15 5.10 -38.49
C SER A 1040 -40.34 4.41 -37.83
N PHE A 1041 -40.45 4.54 -36.51
CA PHE A 1041 -41.53 3.98 -35.73
C PHE A 1041 -41.82 4.85 -34.50
N SER A 1042 -43.06 4.79 -34.01
CA SER A 1042 -43.46 5.45 -32.77
C SER A 1042 -43.06 4.61 -31.57
N LEU A 1043 -42.42 5.23 -30.58
CA LEU A 1043 -42.01 4.60 -29.32
C LEU A 1043 -42.31 5.59 -28.18
N ALA A 1044 -43.19 5.22 -27.26
CA ALA A 1044 -43.52 6.11 -26.14
C ALA A 1044 -42.33 6.23 -25.16
N PRO A 1045 -42.25 7.32 -24.37
CA PRO A 1045 -41.23 7.45 -23.33
C PRO A 1045 -41.18 6.23 -22.40
N GLY A 1046 -40.00 5.63 -22.24
CA GLY A 1046 -39.74 4.42 -21.45
C GLY A 1046 -40.12 3.10 -22.13
N GLU A 1047 -40.67 3.11 -23.35
CA GLU A 1047 -40.87 1.87 -24.12
C GLU A 1047 -39.56 1.41 -24.77
N VAL A 1048 -39.38 0.09 -24.85
CA VAL A 1048 -38.24 -0.56 -25.50
C VAL A 1048 -38.71 -1.34 -26.73
N LYS A 1049 -38.12 -1.05 -27.88
CA LYS A 1049 -38.28 -1.81 -29.13
C LYS A 1049 -37.16 -2.85 -29.24
N HIS A 1050 -37.51 -4.12 -29.37
CA HIS A 1050 -36.56 -5.21 -29.64
C HIS A 1050 -36.58 -5.59 -31.13
N LEU A 1051 -35.42 -5.57 -31.76
CA LEU A 1051 -35.18 -5.97 -33.13
C LEU A 1051 -34.03 -6.99 -33.17
N GLN A 1052 -33.89 -7.72 -34.26
CA GLN A 1052 -32.81 -8.67 -34.47
C GLN A 1052 -32.24 -8.55 -35.87
N ILE A 1053 -30.91 -8.51 -35.98
CA ILE A 1053 -30.20 -8.59 -37.26
C ILE A 1053 -29.53 -9.94 -37.38
N GLN A 1054 -29.82 -10.66 -38.47
CA GLN A 1054 -29.18 -11.92 -38.80
C GLN A 1054 -28.37 -11.78 -40.09
N ALA A 1055 -27.11 -12.22 -40.06
CA ALA A 1055 -26.25 -12.31 -41.24
C ALA A 1055 -26.01 -13.77 -41.66
N VAL A 1056 -26.16 -14.05 -42.97
CA VAL A 1056 -25.92 -15.36 -43.57
C VAL A 1056 -25.00 -15.20 -44.77
N SER A 1057 -23.95 -16.02 -44.86
CA SER A 1057 -23.09 -16.06 -46.04
C SER A 1057 -23.84 -16.68 -47.24
N LYS A 1058 -23.86 -16.01 -48.40
CA LYS A 1058 -24.58 -16.39 -49.63
C LYS A 1058 -23.84 -17.41 -50.52
N GLY A 1059 -22.64 -17.86 -50.12
CA GLY A 1059 -21.92 -18.94 -50.81
C GLY A 1059 -20.76 -18.47 -51.68
N GLY A 1060 -19.61 -18.23 -51.05
CA GLY A 1060 -18.32 -18.32 -51.73
C GLY A 1060 -17.98 -19.76 -52.10
N ASN A 1061 -16.94 -19.98 -52.92
CA ASN A 1061 -16.41 -21.33 -53.17
C ASN A 1061 -16.24 -22.09 -51.84
N LEU A 1062 -16.66 -23.36 -51.79
CA LEU A 1062 -16.45 -24.20 -50.62
C LEU A 1062 -14.98 -24.19 -50.26
N SER A 1063 -14.62 -23.67 -49.09
CA SER A 1063 -13.26 -23.74 -48.57
C SER A 1063 -13.17 -24.90 -47.59
N LEU A 1064 -12.04 -25.61 -47.63
CA LEU A 1064 -11.70 -26.67 -46.70
C LEU A 1064 -10.32 -26.32 -46.14
N GLN A 1065 -10.29 -25.82 -44.91
CA GLN A 1065 -9.07 -25.29 -44.27
C GLN A 1065 -8.77 -26.01 -42.95
N GLY A 1066 -7.56 -25.82 -42.42
CA GLY A 1066 -7.19 -26.36 -41.10
C GLY A 1066 -7.20 -27.89 -41.01
N VAL A 1067 -6.92 -28.57 -42.13
CA VAL A 1067 -7.01 -30.04 -42.21
C VAL A 1067 -5.77 -30.70 -41.61
N LEU A 1068 -5.79 -30.91 -40.30
CA LEU A 1068 -4.65 -31.38 -39.52
C LEU A 1068 -5.02 -32.50 -38.55
N PRO A 1069 -4.19 -33.57 -38.46
CA PRO A 1069 -4.33 -34.61 -37.44
C PRO A 1069 -3.78 -34.11 -36.10
N TYR A 1070 -4.48 -34.42 -35.01
CA TYR A 1070 -4.02 -34.18 -33.65
C TYR A 1070 -4.37 -35.36 -32.72
N PRO A 1071 -3.41 -35.84 -31.91
CA PRO A 1071 -1.97 -35.51 -31.95
C PRO A 1071 -1.27 -36.12 -33.19
N ASN A 1072 -0.15 -35.53 -33.63
CA ASN A 1072 0.69 -36.07 -34.70
C ASN A 1072 2.17 -35.73 -34.44
N PRO A 1073 3.04 -36.72 -34.11
CA PRO A 1073 2.82 -38.16 -34.17
C PRO A 1073 1.77 -38.68 -33.18
N TRP A 1074 1.08 -39.75 -33.55
CA TRP A 1074 0.01 -40.35 -32.76
C TRP A 1074 0.46 -41.65 -32.10
N ASN A 1075 0.39 -41.68 -30.76
CA ASN A 1075 0.78 -42.82 -29.91
C ASN A 1075 -0.36 -43.81 -29.60
N MET A 1076 -1.55 -43.61 -30.19
CA MET A 1076 -2.73 -44.46 -30.00
C MET A 1076 -3.25 -44.61 -28.55
N SER A 1077 -2.91 -43.68 -27.63
CA SER A 1077 -3.49 -43.67 -26.27
C SER A 1077 -4.98 -43.25 -26.24
N GLY A 1078 -5.46 -42.60 -27.31
CA GLY A 1078 -6.85 -42.23 -27.55
C GLY A 1078 -7.11 -42.03 -29.05
N PRO A 1079 -8.35 -41.78 -29.51
CA PRO A 1079 -8.66 -41.65 -30.94
C PRO A 1079 -7.98 -40.42 -31.56
N LEU A 1080 -7.46 -40.57 -32.79
CA LEU A 1080 -6.92 -39.46 -33.57
C LEU A 1080 -8.05 -38.53 -34.00
N LYS A 1081 -7.88 -37.23 -33.75
CA LYS A 1081 -8.78 -36.18 -34.24
C LYS A 1081 -8.22 -35.62 -35.54
N LEU A 1082 -8.90 -35.85 -36.66
CA LEU A 1082 -8.59 -35.19 -37.92
C LEU A 1082 -9.49 -33.96 -38.06
N GLY A 1083 -8.98 -32.80 -37.64
CA GLY A 1083 -9.71 -31.53 -37.66
C GLY A 1083 -9.82 -30.93 -39.06
N TYR A 1084 -10.89 -30.20 -39.35
CA TYR A 1084 -11.09 -29.45 -40.59
C TYR A 1084 -12.13 -28.33 -40.39
N THR A 1085 -12.10 -27.31 -41.26
CA THR A 1085 -13.05 -26.18 -41.25
C THR A 1085 -13.68 -26.02 -42.62
N ILE A 1086 -15.00 -25.84 -42.67
CA ILE A 1086 -15.76 -25.55 -43.89
C ILE A 1086 -16.50 -24.22 -43.77
N ASN A 1087 -16.52 -23.40 -44.83
CA ASN A 1087 -17.17 -22.08 -44.83
C ASN A 1087 -18.67 -22.12 -45.18
N GLN A 1088 -19.22 -23.28 -45.52
CA GLN A 1088 -20.63 -23.48 -45.84
C GLN A 1088 -21.04 -24.95 -45.62
N PRO A 1089 -22.34 -25.27 -45.51
CA PRO A 1089 -22.80 -26.64 -45.31
C PRO A 1089 -22.31 -27.60 -46.40
N ALA A 1090 -21.65 -28.68 -45.98
CA ALA A 1090 -21.05 -29.65 -46.89
C ALA A 1090 -21.16 -31.08 -46.35
N VAL A 1091 -21.29 -32.04 -47.28
CA VAL A 1091 -21.07 -33.46 -47.01
C VAL A 1091 -19.56 -33.68 -47.02
N VAL A 1092 -19.00 -34.07 -45.88
CA VAL A 1092 -17.55 -34.26 -45.71
C VAL A 1092 -17.24 -35.72 -45.44
N GLU A 1093 -16.19 -36.24 -46.07
CA GLU A 1093 -15.67 -37.61 -45.92
C GLU A 1093 -14.14 -37.55 -45.75
N ALA A 1094 -13.57 -38.45 -44.93
CA ALA A 1094 -12.12 -38.63 -44.84
C ALA A 1094 -11.70 -40.07 -45.17
N ARG A 1095 -10.59 -40.22 -45.88
CA ARG A 1095 -10.00 -41.51 -46.24
C ARG A 1095 -8.54 -41.55 -45.79
N ILE A 1096 -8.11 -42.69 -45.25
CA ILE A 1096 -6.75 -42.92 -44.78
C ILE A 1096 -6.10 -44.02 -45.61
N TYR A 1097 -4.86 -43.79 -46.01
CA TYR A 1097 -4.04 -44.61 -46.90
C TYR A 1097 -2.70 -44.95 -46.26
N ASP A 1098 -2.15 -46.11 -46.59
CA ASP A 1098 -0.76 -46.45 -46.25
C ASP A 1098 0.24 -45.83 -47.25
N VAL A 1099 1.53 -46.01 -46.99
CA VAL A 1099 2.61 -45.49 -47.86
C VAL A 1099 2.57 -46.02 -49.29
N THR A 1100 1.92 -47.17 -49.53
CA THR A 1100 1.74 -47.74 -50.88
C THR A 1100 0.52 -47.18 -51.61
N GLY A 1101 -0.25 -46.28 -50.97
CA GLY A 1101 -1.50 -45.74 -51.48
C GLY A 1101 -2.70 -46.66 -51.28
N ARG A 1102 -2.57 -47.76 -50.52
CA ARG A 1102 -3.69 -48.68 -50.27
C ARG A 1102 -4.62 -48.08 -49.21
N LEU A 1103 -5.92 -48.14 -49.48
CA LEU A 1103 -6.94 -47.65 -48.55
C LEU A 1103 -6.95 -48.48 -47.25
N VAL A 1104 -6.75 -47.79 -46.13
CA VAL A 1104 -6.74 -48.36 -44.78
C VAL A 1104 -8.12 -48.26 -44.15
N ARG A 1105 -8.73 -47.06 -44.20
CA ARG A 1105 -10.04 -46.80 -43.58
C ARG A 1105 -10.74 -45.64 -44.28
N VAL A 1106 -12.07 -45.73 -44.39
CA VAL A 1106 -12.95 -44.59 -44.68
C VAL A 1106 -13.60 -44.18 -43.37
N LEU A 1107 -13.51 -42.89 -43.02
CA LEU A 1107 -14.21 -42.31 -41.90
C LEU A 1107 -15.58 -41.82 -42.40
N PRO A 1108 -16.68 -42.07 -41.66
CA PRO A 1108 -18.05 -41.92 -42.16
C PRO A 1108 -18.33 -40.54 -42.75
N ALA A 1109 -18.96 -40.50 -43.92
CA ALA A 1109 -19.39 -39.25 -44.53
C ALA A 1109 -20.62 -38.68 -43.82
N GLY A 1110 -20.67 -37.37 -43.59
CA GLY A 1110 -21.81 -36.71 -42.96
C GLY A 1110 -22.00 -35.28 -43.42
N THR A 1111 -23.25 -34.82 -43.43
CA THR A 1111 -23.57 -33.41 -43.64
C THR A 1111 -23.17 -32.62 -42.41
N LYS A 1112 -22.34 -31.60 -42.60
CA LYS A 1112 -21.89 -30.70 -41.53
C LYS A 1112 -22.23 -29.26 -41.89
N PRO A 1113 -22.72 -28.45 -40.93
CA PRO A 1113 -22.89 -27.01 -41.14
C PRO A 1113 -21.53 -26.33 -41.32
N ALA A 1114 -21.52 -25.07 -41.78
CA ALA A 1114 -20.32 -24.24 -41.74
C ALA A 1114 -19.69 -24.24 -40.34
N GLY A 1115 -18.36 -24.18 -40.26
CA GLY A 1115 -17.61 -24.19 -39.00
C GLY A 1115 -16.54 -25.29 -38.93
N ARG A 1116 -15.92 -25.42 -37.76
CA ARG A 1116 -14.84 -26.38 -37.47
C ARG A 1116 -15.41 -27.71 -36.98
N HIS A 1117 -14.91 -28.80 -37.53
CA HIS A 1117 -15.34 -30.17 -37.24
C HIS A 1117 -14.12 -31.08 -37.15
N TYR A 1118 -14.34 -32.33 -36.73
CA TYR A 1118 -13.29 -33.36 -36.74
C TYR A 1118 -13.86 -34.74 -37.07
N PHE A 1119 -13.05 -35.55 -37.74
CA PHE A 1119 -13.25 -37.00 -37.77
C PHE A 1119 -12.49 -37.65 -36.63
N LEU A 1120 -13.06 -38.72 -36.06
CA LEU A 1120 -12.37 -39.57 -35.10
C LEU A 1120 -11.91 -40.84 -35.80
N TRP A 1121 -10.65 -41.23 -35.59
CA TRP A 1121 -10.13 -42.52 -36.01
C TRP A 1121 -9.57 -43.28 -34.80
N ASP A 1122 -10.01 -44.51 -34.64
CA ASP A 1122 -9.60 -45.44 -33.58
C ASP A 1122 -8.33 -46.24 -33.94
N GLY A 1123 -7.77 -46.01 -35.12
CA GLY A 1123 -6.52 -46.61 -35.56
C GLY A 1123 -6.71 -48.02 -36.11
N ARG A 1124 -7.95 -48.43 -36.39
CA ARG A 1124 -8.29 -49.70 -37.00
C ARG A 1124 -8.56 -49.54 -38.50
N ASN A 1125 -8.19 -50.54 -39.28
CA ASN A 1125 -8.48 -50.60 -40.71
C ASN A 1125 -9.91 -51.10 -40.98
N GLY A 1126 -10.31 -51.19 -42.26
CA GLY A 1126 -11.64 -51.67 -42.67
C GLY A 1126 -11.98 -53.12 -42.27
N ARG A 1127 -11.00 -53.92 -41.79
CA ARG A 1127 -11.19 -55.29 -41.29
C ARG A 1127 -11.08 -55.38 -39.76
N GLY A 1128 -11.10 -54.24 -39.05
CA GLY A 1128 -11.02 -54.17 -37.59
C GLY A 1128 -9.63 -54.38 -36.99
N ARG A 1129 -8.60 -54.62 -37.82
CA ARG A 1129 -7.21 -54.80 -37.38
C ARG A 1129 -6.53 -53.45 -37.15
N THR A 1130 -5.72 -53.35 -36.10
CA THR A 1130 -5.00 -52.13 -35.73
C THR A 1130 -3.89 -51.81 -36.75
N ALA A 1131 -3.72 -50.54 -37.13
CA ALA A 1131 -2.79 -50.07 -38.17
C ALA A 1131 -1.33 -50.02 -37.68
N ALA A 1132 -0.35 -50.62 -38.35
CA ALA A 1132 1.04 -50.70 -37.85
C ALA A 1132 1.72 -49.33 -37.62
N ASN A 1133 2.85 -49.32 -36.88
CA ASN A 1133 3.69 -48.13 -36.78
C ASN A 1133 4.20 -47.74 -38.18
N GLY A 1134 4.19 -46.44 -38.49
CA GLY A 1134 4.61 -45.95 -39.80
C GLY A 1134 3.88 -44.68 -40.25
N LEU A 1135 4.21 -44.26 -41.47
CA LEU A 1135 3.61 -43.08 -42.11
C LEU A 1135 2.31 -43.46 -42.83
N TYR A 1136 1.30 -42.61 -42.68
CA TYR A 1136 0.01 -42.73 -43.35
C TYR A 1136 -0.33 -41.40 -44.03
N PHE A 1137 -1.15 -41.48 -45.06
CA PHE A 1137 -1.69 -40.32 -45.76
C PHE A 1137 -3.20 -40.26 -45.55
N TYR A 1138 -3.73 -39.05 -45.40
CA TYR A 1138 -5.17 -38.83 -45.34
C TYR A 1138 -5.62 -37.90 -46.45
N GLN A 1139 -6.87 -38.07 -46.87
CA GLN A 1139 -7.56 -37.17 -47.77
C GLN A 1139 -8.94 -36.85 -47.21
N VAL A 1140 -9.22 -35.56 -47.01
CA VAL A 1140 -10.54 -35.05 -46.66
C VAL A 1140 -11.17 -34.44 -47.91
N THR A 1141 -12.42 -34.83 -48.19
CA THR A 1141 -13.19 -34.33 -49.33
C THR A 1141 -14.48 -33.69 -48.81
N ALA A 1142 -14.76 -32.47 -49.22
CA ALA A 1142 -15.98 -31.75 -48.86
C ALA A 1142 -16.79 -31.40 -50.11
N ARG A 1143 -18.09 -31.69 -50.10
CA ARG A 1143 -19.04 -31.43 -51.19
C ARG A 1143 -20.17 -30.53 -50.70
N PRO A 1144 -20.43 -29.37 -51.33
CA PRO A 1144 -21.50 -28.49 -50.87
C PRO A 1144 -22.87 -29.15 -51.06
N VAL A 1145 -23.78 -28.97 -50.08
CA VAL A 1145 -25.11 -29.61 -50.08
C VAL A 1145 -25.99 -29.11 -51.24
N GLY A 1146 -25.75 -27.89 -51.74
CA GLY A 1146 -26.49 -27.27 -52.85
C GLY A 1146 -25.96 -27.59 -54.27
N GLY A 1147 -24.97 -28.47 -54.42
CA GLY A 1147 -24.30 -28.71 -55.70
C GLY A 1147 -23.25 -27.64 -56.04
N GLY A 1148 -22.03 -28.06 -56.39
CA GLY A 1148 -20.90 -27.16 -56.64
C GLY A 1148 -19.56 -27.91 -56.70
N LYS A 1149 -18.45 -27.19 -56.92
CA LYS A 1149 -17.12 -27.80 -57.00
C LYS A 1149 -16.73 -28.42 -55.66
N THR A 1150 -16.35 -29.71 -55.71
CA THR A 1150 -15.82 -30.45 -54.56
C THR A 1150 -14.41 -29.97 -54.26
N VAL A 1151 -14.09 -29.73 -52.98
CA VAL A 1151 -12.72 -29.43 -52.54
C VAL A 1151 -12.13 -30.60 -51.77
N LYS A 1152 -10.81 -30.73 -51.86
CA LYS A 1152 -10.04 -31.81 -51.25
C LYS A 1152 -8.81 -31.25 -50.58
N ALA A 1153 -8.47 -31.79 -49.42
CA ALA A 1153 -7.22 -31.52 -48.72
C ALA A 1153 -6.56 -32.86 -48.39
N GLN A 1154 -5.23 -32.91 -48.50
CA GLN A 1154 -4.44 -34.10 -48.19
C GLN A 1154 -3.33 -33.73 -47.22
N GLY A 1155 -2.90 -34.71 -46.44
CA GLY A 1155 -1.76 -34.55 -45.55
C GLY A 1155 -1.23 -35.89 -45.06
N ARG A 1156 -0.26 -35.82 -44.16
CA ARG A 1156 0.45 -36.98 -43.61
C ARG A 1156 0.24 -37.05 -42.11
N LEU A 1157 0.15 -38.27 -41.58
CA LEU A 1157 0.14 -38.55 -40.15
C LEU A 1157 1.10 -39.70 -39.86
N ALA A 1158 1.78 -39.66 -38.72
CA ALA A 1158 2.67 -40.72 -38.27
C ALA A 1158 2.04 -41.47 -37.09
N ILE A 1159 2.07 -42.80 -37.13
CA ILE A 1159 1.71 -43.67 -36.01
C ILE A 1159 3.01 -44.15 -35.37
N LEU A 1160 3.21 -43.82 -34.10
CA LEU A 1160 4.35 -44.21 -33.27
C LEU A 1160 3.83 -44.76 -31.94
N ARG A 1161 3.49 -46.04 -31.93
CA ARG A 1161 3.17 -46.77 -30.69
C ARG A 1161 4.40 -47.14 -29.92
#